data_AF-A0A834ASS5-F1
#
_entry.id   AF-A0A834ASS5-F1
#
_cell.length_a   1.000
_cell.length_b   1.000
_cell.length_c   1.000
_cell.angle_alpha   90.00
_cell.angle_beta   90.00
_cell.angle_gamma   90.00
#
_symmetry.space_group_name_H-M   'P 1'
#
loop_
_entity.id
_entity.type
_entity.pdbx_description
1 polymer ?
#
loop_
_entity_poly.entity_id
_entity_poly.type
_entity_poly.pdbx_seq_one_letter_code
_entity_poly.pdbx_strand_id
1 'polypeptide(L)'
;MSTFNLTGYLYSHSINIVATVVEEGTGVEANSTQDIYISSQIGSMTFEDTSDYYYPNFPFTGKIRVRGHDGSFLKNHRVFLMIFGINATINHTLITDDDGLAYFTLDTVNWNGTGISLEGRFQMEDLVYNPEQVPQYYQNAYLYLQPFYNVTRSFLQIHRLSGILQCGQPQEVLVEYHIDPADANPDWEITFSYYLIGKGSLEMEGQKHLNSKKKGLKGSFSLSLTFNSRLAPDPSLVIYAIFPNGGVIADKAHFSVEMCFDNQVSLGFSPSQQLPGANVDLHLRAAPGSLCAVRAVDESVSLLRPQTELSNRSVYGMFPFWYGQYPYQVAEYDECPVSDPRDLPQPLVLRVAEERWSRRSVMWRPWFSKGRDLFSFFQDMGLKILSNAKIKKPVDCSRQFLTDSSEHREVPIDGGAVRPLAFGSSPSLMSSEDSQVRQYFPETWLWDLLPIGNSGKEVMHVTVPDSITTWKAVTFCTSQSSGFGLSPTVGLTAFKPFFVDLTLPYSVVRGESFRLTATIFNYLKDCIRVQTNLANSEEYQVESWADSQASSCLCADEAKTYHWNITAIKLGHVNFTITTKLLDSNELCRGQKGFVPKKGRSDTLIKPVLVKPEGVLVEKTHSSLLCPKGKVATESISLELPGDVVPDSVKAYITVLGDIMGTALQNLDNLVQMPSGCGEQNMVLFAPIIYVLQYLEKSALLTKEVRSRAVGFLEQGYQKELMYKHSNGSYSAFGEMDGNGNTWLTAFVTKCFGQAQEFIFIDDKNIQDALKWMAGNQLPSGCYANVGKLLHTAMKGGVDDEISLTAYITAALLEMKKTTDDPMVSRGLQCLKNSASSTTSLYTQALLAYTFSLAGEMDIRNILLEQLDRQAIISGESIHWSQKPTRSSDDSPWATLEAVDVELTAYVLLAWLSKASLTQKELAKATGIVAWLAKQRNAYGGFSSTQDTVVALQALAKYATTVYAPSEEVKLAVKSAENFQHSFSVQAANRLVLQQETLPNVPGVYTLEATGQGCAYVQTVLRYNILPPKNVETFSLSVEMEKARCAQPTSPRSLTLTIHTSYVGSRSSSNMAIVEVKMLSGFSPMEGTDQLLLQQPLVKKVESGADTLNIYLEELNKKTQTYTFTISQSVLVTNLKLATIKVYDYYSPEEQATIQYSDPCE
;
A
#
# COMPACT_ATOMS: atom_id res chain seq x y z
N MET A 1 -17.21 27.80 36.01
CA MET A 1 -17.33 26.47 35.40
C MET A 1 -18.81 26.16 35.25
N SER A 2 -19.27 25.88 34.03
CA SER A 2 -20.59 25.27 33.81
C SER A 2 -20.54 23.81 34.29
N THR A 3 -21.60 23.35 34.96
CA THR A 3 -21.75 21.93 35.29
C THR A 3 -22.05 21.15 34.01
N PHE A 4 -21.11 20.32 33.54
CA PHE A 4 -21.29 19.47 32.37
C PHE A 4 -22.44 18.48 32.61
N ASN A 5 -23.57 18.69 31.94
CA ASN A 5 -24.70 17.78 32.03
C ASN A 5 -24.63 16.69 30.94
N LEU A 6 -23.90 15.62 31.23
CA LEU A 6 -23.71 14.48 30.34
C LEU A 6 -24.98 13.64 30.10
N THR A 7 -26.13 13.97 30.70
CA THR A 7 -27.39 13.23 30.50
C THR A 7 -28.26 13.76 29.36
N GLY A 8 -27.82 14.79 28.61
CA GLY A 8 -28.63 15.41 27.56
C GLY A 8 -28.43 14.77 26.18
N TYR A 9 -29.52 14.35 25.52
CA TYR A 9 -29.50 13.67 24.22
C TYR A 9 -28.79 14.45 23.08
N LEU A 10 -28.61 15.76 23.23
CA LEU A 10 -27.96 16.63 22.24
C LEU A 10 -26.41 16.54 22.22
N TYR A 11 -25.78 15.79 23.14
CA TYR A 11 -24.33 15.64 23.21
C TYR A 11 -23.86 14.29 22.62
N SER A 12 -22.66 14.27 22.02
CA SER A 12 -22.03 13.02 21.60
C SER A 12 -21.55 12.22 22.80
N HIS A 13 -21.80 10.91 22.80
CA HIS A 13 -21.37 9.97 23.84
C HIS A 13 -19.90 9.55 23.68
N SER A 14 -19.03 10.52 23.38
CA SER A 14 -17.61 10.32 23.10
C SER A 14 -16.80 11.46 23.73
N ILE A 15 -15.97 11.13 24.72
CA ILE A 15 -14.95 12.04 25.24
C ILE A 15 -13.73 11.90 24.33
N ASN A 16 -13.58 12.85 23.41
CA ASN A 16 -12.37 12.99 22.62
C ASN A 16 -11.30 13.66 23.50
N ILE A 17 -10.24 12.93 23.85
CA ILE A 17 -9.11 13.46 24.63
C ILE A 17 -7.97 13.76 23.67
N VAL A 18 -7.76 15.05 23.40
CA VAL A 18 -6.54 15.53 22.74
C VAL A 18 -5.51 15.85 23.81
N ALA A 19 -4.38 15.12 23.81
CA ALA A 19 -3.20 15.41 24.60
C ALA A 19 -2.14 16.06 23.68
N THR A 20 -1.75 17.29 23.99
CA THR A 20 -0.59 17.94 23.36
C THR A 20 0.56 17.97 24.37
N VAL A 21 1.72 17.46 23.97
CA VAL A 21 2.95 17.44 24.77
C VAL A 21 4.01 18.25 24.03
N VAL A 22 4.75 19.10 24.74
CA VAL A 22 5.86 19.89 24.19
C VAL A 22 7.16 19.45 24.84
N GLU A 23 8.16 19.06 24.05
CA GLU A 23 9.46 18.62 24.57
C GLU A 23 10.30 19.82 25.05
N GLU A 24 10.77 19.75 26.30
CA GLU A 24 11.59 20.80 26.90
C GLU A 24 13.01 20.81 26.29
N GLY A 25 13.38 21.94 25.67
CA GLY A 25 14.72 22.17 25.09
C GLY A 25 14.79 22.05 23.57
N THR A 26 13.91 21.27 22.95
CA THR A 26 13.72 21.24 21.48
C THR A 26 12.55 22.12 21.04
N GLY A 27 11.46 22.16 21.83
CA GLY A 27 10.24 22.88 21.50
C GLY A 27 9.33 22.16 20.49
N VAL A 28 9.55 20.86 20.26
CA VAL A 28 8.69 20.05 19.39
C VAL A 28 7.36 19.77 20.09
N GLU A 29 6.23 20.06 19.43
CA GLU A 29 4.90 19.70 19.88
C GLU A 29 4.46 18.37 19.25
N ALA A 30 3.99 17.43 20.06
CA ALA A 30 3.37 16.19 19.62
C ALA A 30 1.91 16.15 20.11
N ASN A 31 0.98 15.81 19.21
CA ASN A 31 -0.42 15.60 19.54
C ASN A 31 -0.74 14.09 19.61
N SER A 32 -1.75 13.73 20.39
CA SER A 32 -2.34 12.39 20.39
C SER A 32 -3.81 12.49 20.78
N THR A 33 -4.67 11.81 20.02
CA THR A 33 -6.12 11.89 20.18
C THR A 33 -6.68 10.52 20.50
N GLN A 34 -7.29 10.38 21.67
CA GLN A 34 -7.95 9.15 22.13
C GLN A 34 -9.44 9.40 22.33
N ASP A 35 -10.27 8.73 21.54
CA ASP A 35 -11.72 8.69 21.79
C ASP A 35 -12.04 7.67 22.88
N ILE A 36 -12.85 8.09 23.85
CA ILE A 36 -13.41 7.25 24.92
C ILE A 36 -14.94 7.34 24.85
N TYR A 37 -15.59 6.23 24.52
CA TYR A 37 -17.05 6.17 24.45
C TYR A 37 -17.68 6.09 25.84
N ILE A 38 -18.70 6.91 26.08
CA ILE A 38 -19.52 6.89 27.30
C ILE A 38 -20.63 5.86 27.09
N SER A 39 -20.52 4.69 27.71
CA SER A 39 -21.61 3.71 27.71
C SER A 39 -22.74 4.12 28.66
N SER A 40 -23.99 4.03 28.22
CA SER A 40 -25.19 4.19 29.05
C SER A 40 -25.68 2.87 29.68
N GLN A 41 -24.92 1.79 29.50
CA GLN A 41 -25.24 0.45 29.98
C GLN A 41 -24.79 0.25 31.43
N ILE A 42 -25.73 -0.05 32.34
CA ILE A 42 -25.44 -0.30 33.77
C ILE A 42 -25.05 -1.77 34.03
N GLY A 43 -25.46 -2.69 33.16
CA GLY A 43 -25.08 -4.10 33.24
C GLY A 43 -25.54 -4.91 32.03
N SER A 44 -25.04 -6.14 31.92
CA SER A 44 -25.46 -7.13 30.93
C SER A 44 -25.90 -8.43 31.58
N MET A 45 -26.93 -9.03 30.98
CA MET A 45 -27.42 -10.36 31.29
C MET A 45 -27.29 -11.23 30.04
N THR A 46 -26.80 -12.45 30.19
CA THR A 46 -26.61 -13.40 29.08
C THR A 46 -27.02 -14.81 29.51
N PHE A 47 -27.63 -15.57 28.60
CA PHE A 47 -27.90 -17.00 28.83
C PHE A 47 -26.66 -17.83 28.49
N GLU A 48 -26.32 -18.80 29.35
CA GLU A 48 -25.19 -19.72 29.16
C GLU A 48 -25.63 -21.18 29.30
N ASP A 49 -24.91 -22.08 28.62
CA ASP A 49 -25.18 -23.52 28.42
C ASP A 49 -26.51 -23.90 27.72
N THR A 50 -27.36 -22.91 27.40
CA THR A 50 -28.67 -23.07 26.76
C THR A 50 -28.61 -23.40 25.26
N SER A 51 -29.61 -24.14 24.77
CA SER A 51 -29.92 -24.31 23.33
C SER A 51 -31.06 -23.39 22.89
N ASP A 52 -31.21 -23.20 21.57
CA ASP A 52 -32.35 -22.54 20.89
C ASP A 52 -33.59 -23.46 20.73
N TYR A 53 -33.54 -24.66 21.32
CA TYR A 53 -34.60 -25.65 21.31
C TYR A 53 -34.74 -26.38 22.64
N TYR A 54 -35.93 -26.95 22.86
CA TYR A 54 -36.26 -27.77 24.01
C TYR A 54 -36.96 -29.07 23.57
N TYR A 55 -36.86 -30.12 24.39
CA TYR A 55 -37.53 -31.40 24.15
C TYR A 55 -38.86 -31.42 24.94
N PRO A 56 -40.03 -31.58 24.28
CA PRO A 56 -41.31 -31.55 24.99
C PRO A 56 -41.44 -32.66 26.04
N ASN A 57 -41.94 -32.28 27.22
CA ASN A 57 -42.07 -33.12 28.44
C ASN A 57 -40.73 -33.46 29.15
N PHE A 58 -39.62 -32.83 28.75
CA PHE A 58 -38.34 -32.91 29.45
C PHE A 58 -37.99 -31.57 30.09
N PRO A 59 -37.35 -31.53 31.27
CA PRO A 59 -37.00 -30.27 31.92
C PRO A 59 -35.94 -29.51 31.12
N PHE A 60 -36.17 -28.22 30.87
CA PHE A 60 -35.20 -27.35 30.22
C PHE A 60 -34.30 -26.68 31.26
N THR A 61 -33.00 -26.88 31.16
CA THR A 61 -31.99 -26.36 32.10
C THR A 61 -31.13 -25.27 31.46
N GLY A 62 -30.80 -24.23 32.20
CA GLY A 62 -29.88 -23.19 31.75
C GLY A 62 -29.28 -22.37 32.89
N LYS A 63 -28.36 -21.48 32.53
CA LYS A 63 -27.75 -20.50 33.44
C LYS A 63 -27.93 -19.09 32.91
N ILE A 64 -27.97 -18.12 33.80
CA ILE A 64 -27.96 -16.69 33.49
C ILE A 64 -26.71 -16.08 34.10
N ARG A 65 -25.79 -15.57 33.27
CA ARG A 65 -24.63 -14.79 33.72
C ARG A 65 -24.98 -13.31 33.78
N VAL A 66 -24.60 -12.66 34.88
CA VAL A 66 -24.86 -11.24 35.15
C VAL A 66 -23.56 -10.46 35.37
N ARG A 67 -23.34 -9.41 34.58
CA ARG A 67 -22.19 -8.50 34.70
C ARG A 67 -22.64 -7.06 34.98
N GLY A 68 -21.84 -6.34 35.76
CA GLY A 68 -21.97 -4.90 35.97
C GLY A 68 -21.38 -4.06 34.84
N HIS A 69 -21.51 -2.74 34.96
CA HIS A 69 -20.97 -1.71 34.07
C HIS A 69 -19.44 -1.77 33.84
N ASP A 70 -18.73 -2.39 34.78
CA ASP A 70 -17.28 -2.58 34.86
C ASP A 70 -16.86 -4.00 34.41
N GLY A 71 -17.80 -4.78 33.85
CA GLY A 71 -17.59 -6.17 33.47
C GLY A 71 -17.58 -7.16 34.64
N SER A 72 -17.60 -6.69 35.89
CA SER A 72 -17.52 -7.54 37.09
C SER A 72 -18.75 -8.42 37.27
N PHE A 73 -18.57 -9.61 37.85
CA PHE A 73 -19.67 -10.55 38.11
C PHE A 73 -20.51 -10.11 39.32
N LEU A 74 -21.81 -9.89 39.12
CA LEU A 74 -22.71 -9.44 40.19
C LEU A 74 -23.17 -10.62 41.06
N LYS A 75 -22.55 -10.78 42.24
CA LYS A 75 -22.84 -11.82 43.23
C LYS A 75 -24.09 -11.52 44.07
N ASN A 76 -24.84 -12.55 44.48
CA ASN A 76 -26.06 -12.44 45.31
C ASN A 76 -27.11 -11.43 44.80
N HIS A 77 -27.12 -11.17 43.49
CA HIS A 77 -28.04 -10.25 42.84
C HIS A 77 -29.35 -10.95 42.50
N ARG A 78 -30.49 -10.24 42.62
CA ARG A 78 -31.80 -10.80 42.27
C ARG A 78 -32.07 -10.61 40.78
N VAL A 79 -32.49 -11.69 40.12
CA VAL A 79 -32.74 -11.77 38.67
C VAL A 79 -34.17 -12.25 38.44
N PHE A 80 -34.84 -11.71 37.42
CA PHE A 80 -36.18 -12.12 37.03
C PHE A 80 -36.15 -12.82 35.68
N LEU A 81 -36.45 -14.12 35.65
CA LEU A 81 -36.63 -14.90 34.43
C LEU A 81 -38.11 -14.90 34.05
N MET A 82 -38.43 -14.23 32.94
CA MET A 82 -39.76 -14.16 32.34
C MET A 82 -39.88 -15.22 31.24
N ILE A 83 -40.98 -15.97 31.24
CA ILE A 83 -41.29 -17.01 30.27
C ILE A 83 -42.55 -16.58 29.53
N PHE A 84 -42.44 -16.26 28.25
CA PHE A 84 -43.56 -15.89 27.39
C PHE A 84 -44.00 -17.08 26.53
N GLY A 85 -45.14 -17.67 26.88
CA GLY A 85 -45.83 -18.68 26.08
C GLY A 85 -47.20 -18.19 25.60
N ILE A 86 -47.80 -18.92 24.66
CA ILE A 86 -49.05 -18.50 23.97
C ILE A 86 -50.23 -18.29 24.95
N ASN A 87 -50.26 -19.02 26.07
CA ASN A 87 -51.41 -19.04 27.00
C ASN A 87 -51.17 -18.28 28.32
N ALA A 88 -49.92 -17.98 28.70
CA ALA A 88 -49.58 -17.30 29.96
C ALA A 88 -48.14 -16.78 29.94
N THR A 89 -47.87 -15.75 30.73
CA THR A 89 -46.50 -15.34 31.11
C THR A 89 -46.21 -15.84 32.52
N ILE A 90 -45.08 -16.51 32.74
CA ILE A 90 -44.65 -17.03 34.05
C ILE A 90 -43.36 -16.31 34.46
N ASN A 91 -43.22 -15.94 35.73
CA ASN A 91 -42.05 -15.25 36.27
C ASN A 91 -41.38 -16.03 37.40
N HIS A 92 -40.06 -16.22 37.29
CA HIS A 92 -39.22 -16.82 38.33
C HIS A 92 -38.24 -15.79 38.88
N THR A 93 -38.11 -15.70 40.20
CA THR A 93 -37.06 -14.89 40.84
C THR A 93 -35.90 -15.80 41.21
N LEU A 94 -34.72 -15.47 40.74
CA LEU A 94 -33.47 -16.19 40.96
C LEU A 94 -32.47 -15.30 41.71
N ILE A 95 -31.41 -15.91 42.26
CA ILE A 95 -30.30 -15.22 42.91
C ILE A 95 -29.00 -15.72 42.27
N THR A 96 -28.06 -14.82 41.97
CA THR A 96 -26.74 -15.20 41.44
C THR A 96 -25.80 -15.71 42.53
N ASP A 97 -24.97 -16.67 42.17
CA ASP A 97 -23.91 -17.23 43.02
C ASP A 97 -22.65 -16.33 43.08
N ASP A 98 -21.55 -16.90 43.57
CA ASP A 98 -20.25 -16.23 43.63
C ASP A 98 -19.59 -15.99 42.26
N ASP A 99 -19.99 -16.69 41.19
CA ASP A 99 -19.45 -16.49 39.83
C ASP A 99 -20.41 -15.62 38.97
N GLY A 100 -21.42 -15.03 39.59
CA GLY A 100 -22.44 -14.20 38.92
C GLY A 100 -23.43 -15.00 38.08
N LEU A 101 -23.59 -16.30 38.37
CA LEU A 101 -24.47 -17.23 37.66
C LEU A 101 -25.75 -17.49 38.46
N ALA A 102 -26.90 -17.38 37.80
CA ALA A 102 -28.19 -17.81 38.32
C ALA A 102 -28.69 -19.04 37.54
N TYR A 103 -28.84 -20.17 38.24
CA TYR A 103 -29.22 -21.45 37.65
C TYR A 103 -30.74 -21.60 37.59
N PHE A 104 -31.27 -22.20 36.52
CA PHE A 104 -32.71 -22.47 36.38
C PHE A 104 -33.03 -23.82 35.76
N THR A 105 -34.23 -24.32 36.05
CA THR A 105 -34.79 -25.55 35.50
C THR A 105 -36.30 -25.36 35.33
N LEU A 106 -36.81 -25.56 34.12
CA LEU A 106 -38.19 -25.28 33.74
C LEU A 106 -38.89 -26.57 33.31
N ASP A 107 -40.10 -26.81 33.82
CA ASP A 107 -40.95 -27.91 33.36
C ASP A 107 -41.67 -27.53 32.05
N THR A 108 -41.46 -28.36 31.03
CA THR A 108 -41.96 -28.12 29.67
C THR A 108 -43.25 -28.89 29.34
N VAL A 109 -43.77 -29.71 30.28
CA VAL A 109 -45.05 -30.43 30.10
C VAL A 109 -46.20 -29.46 29.77
N ASN A 110 -46.23 -28.30 30.42
CA ASN A 110 -47.26 -27.27 30.20
C ASN A 110 -47.11 -26.49 28.88
N TRP A 111 -46.03 -26.70 28.11
CA TRP A 111 -45.69 -25.89 26.93
C TRP A 111 -46.31 -26.42 25.62
N ASN A 112 -46.90 -27.62 25.66
CA ASN A 112 -47.73 -28.22 24.59
C ASN A 112 -47.14 -28.14 23.17
N GLY A 113 -45.81 -28.26 23.04
CA GLY A 113 -45.11 -28.20 21.74
C GLY A 113 -45.19 -26.84 21.03
N THR A 114 -45.21 -25.73 21.77
CA THR A 114 -45.24 -24.36 21.22
C THR A 114 -43.89 -23.66 21.37
N GLY A 115 -43.59 -22.69 20.49
CA GLY A 115 -42.37 -21.87 20.61
C GLY A 115 -42.49 -20.82 21.71
N ILE A 116 -41.45 -20.65 22.52
CA ILE A 116 -41.47 -19.86 23.76
C ILE A 116 -40.28 -18.90 23.81
N SER A 117 -40.50 -17.68 24.30
CA SER A 117 -39.42 -16.72 24.55
C SER A 117 -39.08 -16.66 26.04
N LEU A 118 -37.79 -16.79 26.37
CA LEU A 118 -37.25 -16.48 27.68
C LEU A 118 -36.62 -15.07 27.64
N GLU A 119 -36.93 -14.26 28.66
CA GLU A 119 -36.28 -12.97 28.90
C GLU A 119 -35.71 -12.93 30.32
N GLY A 120 -34.41 -12.67 30.45
CA GLY A 120 -33.76 -12.37 31.72
C GLY A 120 -33.76 -10.86 31.96
N ARG A 121 -34.49 -10.39 32.98
CA ARG A 121 -34.57 -8.99 33.39
C ARG A 121 -33.86 -8.73 34.71
N PHE A 122 -33.26 -7.55 34.84
CA PHE A 122 -32.76 -7.02 36.12
C PHE A 122 -33.89 -6.46 37.02
N GLN A 123 -34.95 -5.91 36.43
CA GLN A 123 -36.08 -5.29 37.13
C GLN A 123 -37.40 -5.67 36.43
N MET A 124 -38.52 -5.72 37.17
CA MET A 124 -39.83 -6.06 36.58
C MET A 124 -40.50 -4.86 35.88
N GLU A 125 -40.24 -3.64 36.36
CA GLU A 125 -40.74 -2.40 35.75
C GLU A 125 -39.68 -1.83 34.80
N ASP A 126 -40.09 -1.47 33.59
CA ASP A 126 -39.21 -0.79 32.64
C ASP A 126 -39.00 0.66 33.07
N LEU A 127 -37.75 1.14 33.04
CA LEU A 127 -37.41 2.51 33.46
C LEU A 127 -38.16 3.54 32.59
N VAL A 128 -38.76 4.54 33.24
CA VAL A 128 -39.58 5.56 32.57
C VAL A 128 -38.71 6.37 31.60
N TYR A 129 -38.87 6.09 30.31
CA TYR A 129 -38.14 6.76 29.25
C TYR A 129 -38.52 8.24 29.15
N ASN A 130 -37.62 9.11 29.61
CA ASN A 130 -37.71 10.55 29.38
C ASN A 130 -36.96 10.91 28.09
N PRO A 131 -37.64 11.34 27.00
CA PRO A 131 -36.99 11.64 25.73
C PRO A 131 -35.98 12.81 25.77
N GLU A 132 -35.97 13.62 26.83
CA GLU A 132 -34.98 14.69 27.02
C GLU A 132 -33.66 14.18 27.64
N GLN A 133 -33.62 12.93 28.11
CA GLN A 133 -32.48 12.34 28.82
C GLN A 133 -31.97 11.06 28.16
N VAL A 134 -30.67 10.85 28.26
CA VAL A 134 -30.00 9.62 27.80
C VAL A 134 -30.50 8.44 28.65
N PRO A 135 -31.10 7.39 28.05
CA PRO A 135 -31.62 6.27 28.80
C PRO A 135 -30.47 5.44 29.37
N GLN A 136 -30.33 5.45 30.69
CA GLN A 136 -29.61 4.41 31.42
C GLN A 136 -30.40 3.10 31.26
N TYR A 137 -29.75 2.06 30.75
CA TYR A 137 -30.42 0.78 30.52
C TYR A 137 -29.61 -0.41 31.02
N TYR A 138 -30.32 -1.49 31.30
CA TYR A 138 -29.77 -2.81 31.52
C TYR A 138 -29.98 -3.63 30.25
N GLN A 139 -28.95 -4.33 29.79
CA GLN A 139 -29.09 -5.24 28.66
C GLN A 139 -29.69 -6.55 29.15
N ASN A 140 -31.01 -6.70 28.98
CA ASN A 140 -31.74 -7.94 29.25
C ASN A 140 -31.25 -9.08 28.34
N ALA A 141 -31.30 -10.31 28.85
CA ALA A 141 -31.02 -11.51 28.07
C ALA A 141 -32.28 -11.96 27.31
N TYR A 142 -32.14 -12.36 26.05
CA TYR A 142 -33.25 -12.93 25.26
C TYR A 142 -32.84 -14.28 24.68
N LEU A 143 -33.74 -15.26 24.75
CA LEU A 143 -33.56 -16.58 24.14
C LEU A 143 -34.91 -17.11 23.62
N TYR A 144 -34.97 -17.46 22.34
CA TYR A 144 -36.13 -18.10 21.75
C TYR A 144 -35.94 -19.62 21.70
N LEU A 145 -36.92 -20.37 22.20
CA LEU A 145 -36.91 -21.83 22.28
C LEU A 145 -37.93 -22.43 21.32
N GLN A 146 -37.46 -23.22 20.37
CA GLN A 146 -38.31 -24.01 19.47
C GLN A 146 -38.54 -25.45 20.01
N PRO A 147 -39.73 -26.02 19.82
CA PRO A 147 -40.01 -27.41 20.21
C PRO A 147 -39.31 -28.38 19.25
N PHE A 148 -38.44 -29.25 19.78
CA PHE A 148 -37.76 -30.27 19.00
C PHE A 148 -38.72 -31.40 18.58
N TYR A 149 -38.69 -31.78 17.31
CA TYR A 149 -39.51 -32.86 16.76
C TYR A 149 -38.92 -34.25 17.10
N ASN A 150 -39.40 -34.85 18.20
CA ASN A 150 -39.06 -36.21 18.59
C ASN A 150 -40.10 -37.22 18.06
N VAL A 151 -39.61 -38.35 17.53
CA VAL A 151 -40.42 -39.50 17.07
C VAL A 151 -40.56 -40.56 18.19
N THR A 152 -39.72 -40.48 19.22
CA THR A 152 -39.60 -41.40 20.35
C THR A 152 -40.01 -40.73 21.66
N ARG A 153 -40.05 -41.47 22.76
CA ARG A 153 -40.15 -40.93 24.13
C ARG A 153 -38.79 -40.84 24.85
N SER A 154 -37.73 -41.28 24.17
CA SER A 154 -36.37 -41.25 24.64
C SER A 154 -35.70 -39.89 24.38
N PHE A 155 -34.65 -39.58 25.14
CA PHE A 155 -33.96 -38.29 25.16
C PHE A 155 -32.44 -38.46 25.38
N LEU A 156 -31.67 -37.51 24.86
CA LEU A 156 -30.22 -37.43 24.93
C LEU A 156 -29.83 -35.98 25.20
N GLN A 157 -28.87 -35.74 26.09
CA GLN A 157 -28.36 -34.40 26.39
C GLN A 157 -26.83 -34.40 26.48
N ILE A 158 -26.19 -33.47 25.80
CA ILE A 158 -24.76 -33.19 25.83
C ILE A 158 -24.54 -31.99 26.75
N HIS A 159 -23.74 -32.17 27.80
CA HIS A 159 -23.33 -31.04 28.63
C HIS A 159 -22.29 -30.20 27.87
N ARG A 160 -22.63 -28.94 27.64
CA ARG A 160 -21.73 -27.96 26.99
C ARG A 160 -20.59 -27.60 27.94
N LEU A 161 -19.41 -27.36 27.39
CA LEU A 161 -18.25 -26.87 28.13
C LEU A 161 -18.19 -25.36 27.96
N SER A 162 -18.03 -24.62 29.07
CA SER A 162 -18.01 -23.16 29.07
C SER A 162 -16.59 -22.60 28.98
N GLY A 163 -16.43 -21.50 28.22
CA GLY A 163 -15.14 -20.87 27.96
C GLY A 163 -14.42 -21.39 26.71
N ILE A 164 -13.21 -20.87 26.46
CA ILE A 164 -12.40 -21.22 25.29
C ILE A 164 -11.51 -22.42 25.64
N LEU A 165 -11.65 -23.52 24.89
CA LEU A 165 -10.92 -24.76 25.11
C LEU A 165 -9.48 -24.66 24.58
N GLN A 166 -8.54 -25.13 25.40
CA GLN A 166 -7.10 -25.16 25.10
C GLN A 166 -6.75 -26.28 24.12
N CYS A 167 -5.95 -25.97 23.09
CA CYS A 167 -5.52 -26.96 22.10
C CYS A 167 -4.61 -28.05 22.69
N GLY A 168 -4.74 -29.27 22.18
CA GLY A 168 -3.93 -30.43 22.56
C GLY A 168 -4.32 -31.09 23.89
N GLN A 169 -5.22 -30.49 24.67
CA GLN A 169 -5.70 -31.06 25.92
C GLN A 169 -6.93 -31.96 25.68
N PRO A 170 -6.99 -33.18 26.27
CA PRO A 170 -8.21 -33.98 26.27
C PRO A 170 -9.24 -33.38 27.24
N GLN A 171 -10.48 -33.27 26.79
CA GLN A 171 -11.62 -32.77 27.56
C GLN A 171 -12.69 -33.86 27.67
N GLU A 172 -13.27 -34.06 28.84
CA GLU A 172 -14.39 -35.00 29.02
C GLU A 172 -15.73 -34.30 28.82
N VAL A 173 -16.40 -34.60 27.70
CA VAL A 173 -17.78 -34.19 27.43
C VAL A 173 -18.72 -35.21 28.06
N LEU A 174 -19.55 -34.77 29.01
CA LEU A 174 -20.56 -35.62 29.65
C LEU A 174 -21.83 -35.67 28.80
N VAL A 175 -22.40 -36.87 28.68
CA VAL A 175 -23.64 -37.14 27.93
C VAL A 175 -24.62 -37.89 28.84
N GLU A 176 -25.79 -37.32 29.08
CA GLU A 176 -26.90 -37.97 29.78
C GLU A 176 -27.90 -38.57 28.79
N TYR A 177 -28.44 -39.75 29.09
CA TYR A 177 -29.46 -40.43 28.28
C TYR A 177 -30.63 -40.90 29.15
N HIS A 178 -31.85 -40.74 28.63
CA HIS A 178 -33.04 -41.42 29.14
C HIS A 178 -33.73 -42.18 28.00
N ILE A 179 -33.99 -43.46 28.21
CA ILE A 179 -34.61 -44.34 27.24
C ILE A 179 -35.93 -44.87 27.81
N ASP A 180 -37.03 -44.70 27.08
CA ASP A 180 -38.35 -45.21 27.48
C ASP A 180 -38.44 -46.72 27.16
N PRO A 181 -38.94 -47.58 28.08
CA PRO A 181 -39.21 -48.99 27.81
C PRO A 181 -40.07 -49.28 26.56
N ALA A 182 -40.84 -48.30 26.06
CA ALA A 182 -41.62 -48.39 24.84
C ALA A 182 -40.78 -48.23 23.54
N ASP A 183 -39.62 -47.58 23.61
CA ASP A 183 -38.71 -47.39 22.47
C ASP A 183 -37.68 -48.53 22.36
N ALA A 184 -37.22 -49.06 23.51
CA ALA A 184 -36.22 -50.13 23.56
C ALA A 184 -36.50 -51.17 24.65
N ASN A 185 -36.46 -52.46 24.27
CA ASN A 185 -36.46 -53.55 25.23
C ASN A 185 -35.14 -53.52 26.05
N PRO A 186 -35.16 -53.60 27.40
CA PRO A 186 -33.95 -53.70 28.23
C PRO A 186 -33.02 -54.90 27.95
N ASP A 187 -33.42 -55.87 27.12
CA ASP A 187 -32.52 -56.88 26.55
C ASP A 187 -31.53 -56.35 25.49
N TRP A 188 -31.80 -55.19 24.88
CA TRP A 188 -31.04 -54.68 23.74
C TRP A 188 -29.79 -53.89 24.16
N GLU A 189 -28.73 -54.04 23.35
CA GLU A 189 -27.54 -53.21 23.39
C GLU A 189 -27.72 -52.00 22.47
N ILE A 190 -27.42 -50.81 22.99
CA ILE A 190 -27.76 -49.54 22.34
C ILE A 190 -26.45 -48.84 21.98
N THR A 191 -26.34 -48.42 20.72
CA THR A 191 -25.12 -47.82 20.18
C THR A 191 -25.34 -46.34 19.91
N PHE A 192 -24.59 -45.49 20.62
CA PHE A 192 -24.53 -44.06 20.37
C PHE A 192 -23.37 -43.79 19.41
N SER A 193 -23.68 -43.32 18.21
CA SER A 193 -22.69 -42.84 17.24
C SER A 193 -22.45 -41.34 17.44
N TYR A 194 -21.23 -40.86 17.21
CA TYR A 194 -20.92 -39.44 17.27
C TYR A 194 -20.03 -38.97 16.11
N TYR A 195 -20.23 -37.72 15.71
CA TYR A 195 -19.45 -37.03 14.68
C TYR A 195 -19.00 -35.66 15.20
N LEU A 196 -17.71 -35.37 15.05
CA LEU A 196 -17.08 -34.10 15.42
C LEU A 196 -16.48 -33.43 14.19
N ILE A 197 -16.92 -32.20 13.92
CA ILE A 197 -16.59 -31.42 12.72
C ILE A 197 -15.84 -30.15 13.10
N GLY A 198 -14.82 -29.81 12.32
CA GLY A 198 -14.13 -28.52 12.35
C GLY A 198 -13.75 -28.07 10.94
N LYS A 199 -13.69 -26.76 10.69
CA LYS A 199 -13.32 -26.17 9.38
C LYS A 199 -14.10 -26.70 8.15
N GLY A 200 -15.27 -27.31 8.37
CA GLY A 200 -16.09 -27.95 7.33
C GLY A 200 -15.75 -29.42 7.02
N SER A 201 -14.77 -30.02 7.68
CA SER A 201 -14.41 -31.44 7.57
C SER A 201 -14.83 -32.26 8.79
N LEU A 202 -15.19 -33.52 8.56
CA LEU A 202 -15.38 -34.52 9.61
C LEU A 202 -14.01 -35.00 10.09
N GLU A 203 -13.56 -34.53 11.27
CA GLU A 203 -12.24 -34.85 11.82
C GLU A 203 -12.26 -36.09 12.74
N MET A 204 -13.41 -36.43 13.34
CA MET A 204 -13.55 -37.62 14.17
C MET A 204 -14.96 -38.22 14.10
N GLU A 205 -15.02 -39.54 13.94
CA GLU A 205 -16.20 -40.36 14.15
C GLU A 205 -15.95 -41.41 15.24
N GLY A 206 -17.01 -41.92 15.87
CA GLY A 206 -16.89 -43.01 16.83
C GLY A 206 -18.23 -43.56 17.31
N GLN A 207 -18.17 -44.66 18.07
CA GLN A 207 -19.33 -45.35 18.61
C GLN A 207 -19.13 -45.73 20.07
N LYS A 208 -20.21 -45.65 20.86
CA LYS A 208 -20.28 -46.04 22.26
C LYS A 208 -21.42 -47.04 22.45
N HIS A 209 -21.06 -48.33 22.55
CA HIS A 209 -22.03 -49.39 22.87
C HIS A 209 -22.35 -49.38 24.37
N LEU A 210 -23.62 -49.52 24.71
CA LEU A 210 -24.11 -49.51 26.08
C LEU A 210 -25.11 -50.65 26.32
N ASN A 211 -24.76 -51.54 27.25
CA ASN A 211 -25.57 -52.69 27.60
C ASN A 211 -26.60 -52.33 28.68
N SER A 212 -27.86 -52.19 28.28
CA SER A 212 -28.98 -51.71 29.10
C SER A 212 -29.13 -52.43 30.45
N LYS A 213 -28.85 -53.75 30.51
CA LYS A 213 -28.93 -54.56 31.74
C LYS A 213 -27.93 -54.17 32.83
N LYS A 214 -26.79 -53.56 32.48
CA LYS A 214 -25.72 -53.22 33.45
C LYS A 214 -25.74 -51.78 33.94
N LYS A 215 -26.39 -50.87 33.21
CA LYS A 215 -26.44 -49.43 33.52
C LYS A 215 -27.85 -48.86 33.71
N GLY A 216 -28.90 -49.56 33.30
CA GLY A 216 -30.28 -49.08 33.37
C GLY A 216 -30.66 -48.08 32.27
N LEU A 217 -31.96 -47.75 32.24
CA LEU A 217 -32.62 -46.92 31.22
C LEU A 217 -32.54 -45.40 31.48
N LYS A 218 -31.81 -45.01 32.53
CA LYS A 218 -31.37 -43.64 32.82
C LYS A 218 -29.92 -43.71 33.26
N GLY A 219 -29.07 -42.81 32.75
CA GLY A 219 -27.68 -42.74 33.15
C GLY A 219 -26.85 -41.82 32.26
N SER A 220 -25.55 -41.82 32.46
CA SER A 220 -24.61 -41.00 31.70
C SER A 220 -23.34 -41.74 31.31
N PHE A 221 -22.60 -41.14 30.37
CA PHE A 221 -21.25 -41.52 29.97
C PHE A 221 -20.44 -40.29 29.56
N SER A 222 -19.13 -40.32 29.75
CA SER A 222 -18.23 -39.33 29.18
C SER A 222 -17.60 -39.80 27.86
N LEU A 223 -17.29 -38.81 27.01
CA LEU A 223 -16.44 -38.92 25.83
C LEU A 223 -15.21 -38.03 26.04
N SER A 224 -14.03 -38.64 26.00
CA SER A 224 -12.75 -37.91 26.03
C SER A 224 -12.43 -37.45 24.60
N LEU A 225 -12.55 -36.15 24.33
CA LEU A 225 -12.26 -35.54 23.03
C LEU A 225 -11.04 -34.64 23.12
N THR A 226 -10.12 -34.73 22.15
CA THR A 226 -8.91 -33.89 22.11
C THR A 226 -9.06 -32.85 21.00
N PHE A 227 -9.13 -31.58 21.38
CA PHE A 227 -9.28 -30.47 20.43
C PHE A 227 -7.92 -30.06 19.85
N ASN A 228 -7.84 -29.83 18.54
CA ASN A 228 -6.61 -29.52 17.80
C ASN A 228 -6.82 -28.32 16.85
N SER A 229 -5.78 -27.90 16.12
CA SER A 229 -5.89 -26.73 15.22
C SER A 229 -6.83 -26.93 14.03
N ARG A 230 -7.23 -28.16 13.72
CA ARG A 230 -8.21 -28.47 12.66
C ARG A 230 -9.65 -28.29 13.14
N LEU A 231 -9.88 -28.56 14.42
CA LEU A 231 -11.15 -28.35 15.08
C LEU A 231 -11.43 -26.86 15.36
N ALA A 232 -10.39 -26.08 15.69
CA ALA A 232 -10.51 -24.64 15.94
C ALA A 232 -11.02 -23.83 14.71
N PRO A 233 -11.73 -22.71 14.91
CA PRO A 233 -12.12 -22.14 16.20
C PRO A 233 -13.34 -22.84 16.80
N ASP A 234 -14.40 -23.12 16.04
CA ASP A 234 -15.72 -23.46 16.61
C ASP A 234 -16.24 -24.84 16.18
N PRO A 235 -15.68 -25.95 16.71
CA PRO A 235 -16.08 -27.29 16.31
C PRO A 235 -17.49 -27.66 16.81
N SER A 236 -18.19 -28.44 16.00
CA SER A 236 -19.54 -28.95 16.30
C SER A 236 -19.54 -30.46 16.51
N LEU A 237 -20.22 -30.91 17.56
CA LEU A 237 -20.42 -32.31 17.93
C LEU A 237 -21.91 -32.66 17.84
N VAL A 238 -22.22 -33.75 17.15
CA VAL A 238 -23.54 -34.41 17.19
C VAL A 238 -23.38 -35.83 17.67
N ILE A 239 -24.28 -36.27 18.56
CA ILE A 239 -24.36 -37.64 19.06
C ILE A 239 -25.77 -38.14 18.78
N TYR A 240 -25.92 -39.35 18.25
CA TYR A 240 -27.21 -39.94 17.93
C TYR A 240 -27.26 -41.46 18.18
N ALA A 241 -28.46 -41.99 18.42
CA ALA A 241 -28.70 -43.43 18.53
C ALA A 241 -29.99 -43.82 17.78
N ILE A 242 -29.92 -44.92 17.02
CA ILE A 242 -31.02 -45.43 16.19
C ILE A 242 -31.66 -46.63 16.89
N PHE A 243 -32.99 -46.61 17.04
CA PHE A 243 -33.75 -47.71 17.64
C PHE A 243 -34.32 -48.66 16.57
N PRO A 244 -34.55 -49.96 16.89
CA PRO A 244 -35.14 -50.92 15.94
C PRO A 244 -36.55 -50.57 15.42
N ASN A 245 -37.25 -49.63 16.05
CA ASN A 245 -38.54 -49.10 15.59
C ASN A 245 -38.41 -48.02 14.49
N GLY A 246 -37.18 -47.66 14.08
CA GLY A 246 -36.90 -46.61 13.08
C GLY A 246 -36.94 -45.17 13.62
N GLY A 247 -37.13 -45.01 14.93
CA GLY A 247 -36.93 -43.76 15.64
C GLY A 247 -35.45 -43.51 15.95
N VAL A 248 -35.08 -42.24 16.10
CA VAL A 248 -33.71 -41.80 16.36
C VAL A 248 -33.74 -40.69 17.40
N ILE A 249 -32.85 -40.77 18.40
CA ILE A 249 -32.55 -39.67 19.32
C ILE A 249 -31.20 -39.05 18.95
N ALA A 250 -31.07 -37.74 19.09
CA ALA A 250 -29.80 -37.04 19.01
C ALA A 250 -29.83 -35.72 19.79
N ASP A 251 -28.65 -35.15 20.00
CA ASP A 251 -28.42 -33.78 20.49
C ASP A 251 -27.15 -33.20 19.85
N LYS A 252 -27.03 -31.86 19.86
CA LYS A 252 -25.92 -31.11 19.27
C LYS A 252 -25.31 -30.12 20.27
N ALA A 253 -23.98 -30.16 20.35
CA ALA A 253 -23.16 -29.14 21.02
C ALA A 253 -22.24 -28.43 20.01
N HIS A 254 -21.99 -27.14 20.27
CA HIS A 254 -20.85 -26.42 19.72
C HIS A 254 -19.87 -26.16 20.88
N PHE A 255 -18.60 -25.98 20.55
CA PHE A 255 -17.56 -25.53 21.47
C PHE A 255 -16.77 -24.41 20.80
N SER A 256 -16.08 -23.59 21.57
CA SER A 256 -15.08 -22.66 21.04
C SER A 256 -13.69 -23.07 21.55
N VAL A 257 -12.72 -23.12 20.64
CA VAL A 257 -11.35 -23.60 20.84
C VAL A 257 -10.39 -22.48 20.46
N GLU A 258 -9.25 -22.41 21.15
CA GLU A 258 -8.22 -21.43 20.87
C GLU A 258 -7.73 -21.48 19.40
N MET A 259 -7.49 -20.30 18.81
CA MET A 259 -6.94 -20.14 17.46
C MET A 259 -5.45 -20.50 17.41
N CYS A 260 -5.17 -21.81 17.52
CA CYS A 260 -3.85 -22.41 17.59
C CYS A 260 -3.38 -22.97 16.23
N PHE A 261 -2.09 -23.35 16.14
CA PHE A 261 -1.48 -23.94 14.95
C PHE A 261 -0.71 -25.24 15.28
N ASP A 262 -0.72 -26.21 14.35
CA ASP A 262 0.02 -27.48 14.50
C ASP A 262 1.55 -27.25 14.46
N ASN A 263 2.02 -26.28 13.66
CA ASN A 263 3.43 -25.86 13.68
C ASN A 263 3.67 -24.89 14.85
N GLN A 264 4.26 -25.41 15.93
CA GLN A 264 4.56 -24.63 17.14
C GLN A 264 5.84 -23.81 16.96
N VAL A 265 5.66 -22.54 16.59
CA VAL A 265 6.75 -21.60 16.27
C VAL A 265 7.06 -20.70 17.48
N SER A 266 8.34 -20.59 17.85
CA SER A 266 8.80 -19.63 18.86
C SER A 266 10.08 -18.92 18.42
N LEU A 267 10.09 -17.60 18.58
CA LEU A 267 11.22 -16.71 18.37
C LEU A 267 11.73 -16.22 19.74
N GLY A 268 13.01 -15.84 19.85
CA GLY A 268 13.51 -15.15 21.04
C GLY A 268 14.95 -14.65 20.89
N PHE A 269 15.20 -13.41 21.31
CA PHE A 269 16.55 -12.85 21.41
C PHE A 269 17.21 -13.23 22.73
N SER A 270 18.51 -13.53 22.69
CA SER A 270 19.35 -13.80 23.85
C SER A 270 20.60 -12.92 23.82
N PRO A 271 20.70 -11.88 24.67
CA PRO A 271 19.68 -11.36 25.59
C PRO A 271 18.55 -10.57 24.89
N SER A 272 17.45 -10.31 25.61
CA SER A 272 16.32 -9.47 25.14
C SER A 272 16.52 -7.95 25.30
N GLN A 273 17.62 -7.54 25.93
CA GLN A 273 18.09 -6.16 25.96
C GLN A 273 19.60 -6.17 25.67
N GLN A 274 20.05 -5.32 24.76
CA GLN A 274 21.45 -5.29 24.32
C GLN A 274 21.88 -3.84 24.00
N LEU A 275 23.19 -3.59 24.01
CA LEU A 275 23.75 -2.33 23.53
C LEU A 275 23.61 -2.20 22.00
N PRO A 276 23.29 -1.01 21.46
CA PRO A 276 23.36 -0.76 20.02
C PRO A 276 24.75 -1.09 19.46
N GLY A 277 24.80 -1.66 18.26
CA GLY A 277 26.02 -2.14 17.60
C GLY A 277 26.53 -3.52 18.05
N ALA A 278 26.11 -4.04 19.21
CA ALA A 278 26.62 -5.31 19.72
C ALA A 278 25.90 -6.53 19.09
N ASN A 279 26.50 -7.71 19.18
CA ASN A 279 25.89 -8.96 18.68
C ASN A 279 24.85 -9.52 19.66
N VAL A 280 23.82 -10.17 19.13
CA VAL A 280 22.77 -10.88 19.86
C VAL A 280 22.42 -12.18 19.13
N ASP A 281 22.05 -13.22 19.88
CA ASP A 281 21.64 -14.49 19.31
C ASP A 281 20.12 -14.50 19.13
N LEU A 282 19.65 -14.66 17.89
CA LEU A 282 18.24 -14.87 17.57
C LEU A 282 17.97 -16.38 17.50
N HIS A 283 17.28 -16.89 18.51
CA HIS A 283 16.86 -18.29 18.58
C HIS A 283 15.51 -18.47 17.89
N LEU A 284 15.45 -19.45 16.99
CA LEU A 284 14.26 -19.79 16.21
C LEU A 284 13.95 -21.28 16.37
N ARG A 285 12.67 -21.61 16.59
CA ARG A 285 12.20 -22.99 16.76
C ARG A 285 10.88 -23.17 16.02
N ALA A 286 10.76 -24.27 15.27
CA ALA A 286 9.56 -24.69 14.56
C ALA A 286 9.61 -26.21 14.30
N ALA A 287 8.63 -26.77 13.59
CA ALA A 287 8.72 -28.15 13.12
C ALA A 287 9.96 -28.35 12.20
N PRO A 288 10.66 -29.50 12.28
CA PRO A 288 11.79 -29.81 11.39
C PRO A 288 11.40 -29.68 9.91
N GLY A 289 12.28 -29.11 9.09
CA GLY A 289 12.01 -28.86 7.67
C GLY A 289 11.01 -27.74 7.38
N SER A 290 10.64 -26.93 8.37
CA SER A 290 9.90 -25.68 8.12
C SER A 290 10.77 -24.66 7.39
N LEU A 291 10.17 -23.85 6.53
CA LEU A 291 10.75 -22.57 6.08
C LEU A 291 10.11 -21.44 6.88
N CYS A 292 10.92 -20.60 7.52
CA CYS A 292 10.47 -19.51 8.38
C CYS A 292 10.85 -18.14 7.78
N ALA A 293 9.90 -17.21 7.73
CA ALA A 293 10.17 -15.81 7.41
C ALA A 293 10.36 -15.01 8.71
N VAL A 294 11.46 -14.27 8.83
CA VAL A 294 11.79 -13.43 9.99
C VAL A 294 11.68 -11.96 9.60
N ARG A 295 10.83 -11.20 10.31
CA ARG A 295 10.71 -9.74 10.19
C ARG A 295 11.14 -9.10 11.51
N ALA A 296 11.98 -8.08 11.47
CA ALA A 296 12.22 -7.18 12.60
C ALA A 296 12.16 -5.71 12.15
N VAL A 297 11.26 -4.93 12.78
CA VAL A 297 11.00 -3.51 12.47
C VAL A 297 11.11 -2.67 13.74
N ASP A 298 11.39 -1.37 13.57
CA ASP A 298 11.40 -0.41 14.67
C ASP A 298 9.97 -0.19 15.21
N GLU A 299 9.81 -0.09 16.54
CA GLU A 299 8.52 0.15 17.18
C GLU A 299 7.83 1.44 16.71
N SER A 300 8.58 2.47 16.31
CA SER A 300 8.05 3.70 15.71
C SER A 300 7.27 3.45 14.41
N VAL A 301 7.70 2.48 13.59
CA VAL A 301 7.00 2.11 12.34
C VAL A 301 5.66 1.42 12.66
N SER A 302 5.61 0.57 13.68
CA SER A 302 4.35 0.00 14.18
C SER A 302 3.41 1.05 14.78
N LEU A 303 3.93 2.10 15.43
CA LEU A 303 3.12 3.20 15.97
C LEU A 303 2.47 4.04 14.86
N LEU A 304 3.14 4.23 13.72
CA LEU A 304 2.59 4.95 12.57
C LEU A 304 1.44 4.21 11.87
N ARG A 305 1.45 2.85 11.84
CA ARG A 305 0.44 2.04 11.12
C ARG A 305 0.07 0.71 11.83
N PRO A 306 -0.49 0.75 13.05
CA PRO A 306 -0.72 -0.44 13.88
C PRO A 306 -1.75 -1.43 13.31
N GLN A 307 -2.59 -1.02 12.36
CA GLN A 307 -3.66 -1.85 11.78
C GLN A 307 -3.16 -2.98 10.84
N THR A 308 -1.85 -3.12 10.64
CA THR A 308 -1.25 -4.04 9.64
C THR A 308 -0.49 -5.24 10.23
N GLU A 309 -0.49 -5.42 11.55
CA GLU A 309 0.23 -6.55 12.18
C GLU A 309 -0.52 -7.89 12.06
N LEU A 310 0.23 -8.95 11.75
CA LEU A 310 -0.28 -10.31 11.59
C LEU A 310 -0.52 -10.97 12.96
N SER A 311 -1.73 -11.49 13.19
CA SER A 311 -2.13 -12.14 14.43
C SER A 311 -2.89 -13.44 14.17
N ASN A 312 -3.05 -14.29 15.19
CA ASN A 312 -3.84 -15.52 15.05
C ASN A 312 -5.28 -15.22 14.59
N ARG A 313 -5.93 -14.15 15.10
CA ARG A 313 -7.28 -13.74 14.67
C ARG A 313 -7.30 -13.27 13.22
N SER A 314 -6.28 -12.54 12.75
CA SER A 314 -6.23 -12.11 11.34
C SER A 314 -5.99 -13.28 10.39
N VAL A 315 -5.11 -14.24 10.73
CA VAL A 315 -4.87 -15.45 9.93
C VAL A 315 -6.12 -16.34 9.91
N TYR A 316 -6.77 -16.56 11.06
CA TYR A 316 -8.02 -17.34 11.09
C TYR A 316 -9.16 -16.65 10.32
N GLY A 317 -9.18 -15.31 10.29
CA GLY A 317 -10.12 -14.52 9.49
C GLY A 317 -9.90 -14.55 7.97
N MET A 318 -8.79 -15.12 7.48
CA MET A 318 -8.55 -15.33 6.05
C MET A 318 -9.14 -16.64 5.52
N PHE A 319 -9.55 -17.57 6.39
CA PHE A 319 -10.26 -18.78 5.93
C PHE A 319 -11.71 -18.44 5.55
N PRO A 320 -12.25 -19.01 4.46
CA PRO A 320 -13.65 -18.80 4.09
C PRO A 320 -14.58 -19.37 5.18
N PHE A 321 -15.34 -18.49 5.82
CA PHE A 321 -16.25 -18.83 6.91
C PHE A 321 -17.45 -19.66 6.43
N TRP A 322 -17.29 -20.98 6.32
CA TRP A 322 -18.36 -21.93 5.95
C TRP A 322 -19.19 -22.44 7.15
N TYR A 323 -18.89 -22.00 8.37
CA TYR A 323 -19.64 -22.40 9.56
C TYR A 323 -21.11 -21.96 9.48
N GLY A 324 -22.03 -22.93 9.55
CA GLY A 324 -23.48 -22.68 9.69
C GLY A 324 -24.27 -22.42 8.40
N GLN A 325 -23.67 -22.41 7.20
CA GLN A 325 -24.40 -22.24 5.94
C GLN A 325 -24.46 -23.54 5.12
N TYR A 326 -25.62 -24.22 5.15
CA TYR A 326 -25.91 -25.33 4.24
C TYR A 326 -26.08 -24.80 2.80
N PRO A 327 -25.20 -25.15 1.82
CA PRO A 327 -25.19 -24.45 0.54
C PRO A 327 -26.49 -24.63 -0.26
N TYR A 328 -27.00 -23.54 -0.83
CA TYR A 328 -28.25 -23.56 -1.63
C TYR A 328 -28.23 -24.55 -2.81
N GLN A 329 -27.05 -24.95 -3.25
CA GLN A 329 -26.81 -25.93 -4.33
C GLN A 329 -27.08 -27.38 -3.90
N VAL A 330 -27.06 -27.68 -2.59
CA VAL A 330 -27.38 -29.00 -2.00
C VAL A 330 -28.59 -28.94 -1.06
N ALA A 331 -29.18 -27.75 -0.90
CA ALA A 331 -30.39 -27.48 -0.13
C ALA A 331 -31.58 -28.30 -0.66
N GLU A 332 -32.35 -28.85 0.28
CA GLU A 332 -33.52 -29.67 -0.01
C GLU A 332 -34.77 -28.91 0.44
N TYR A 333 -35.51 -28.38 -0.52
CA TYR A 333 -36.72 -27.62 -0.29
C TYR A 333 -37.92 -28.55 -0.17
N ASP A 334 -38.83 -28.27 0.77
CA ASP A 334 -40.04 -29.07 0.94
C ASP A 334 -41.13 -28.63 -0.04
N GLU A 335 -41.55 -29.56 -0.91
CA GLU A 335 -42.66 -29.37 -1.84
C GLU A 335 -44.01 -29.45 -1.10
N CYS A 336 -44.52 -28.32 -0.65
CA CYS A 336 -45.94 -28.19 -0.33
C CYS A 336 -46.76 -28.40 -1.62
N PRO A 337 -47.68 -29.40 -1.70
CA PRO A 337 -48.45 -29.67 -2.92
C PRO A 337 -49.50 -28.58 -3.15
N VAL A 338 -49.14 -27.56 -3.94
CA VAL A 338 -50.06 -26.49 -4.36
C VAL A 338 -51.02 -27.03 -5.42
N SER A 339 -52.31 -27.08 -5.09
CA SER A 339 -53.36 -27.63 -5.95
C SER A 339 -53.86 -26.64 -7.00
N ASP A 340 -53.07 -26.36 -8.04
CA ASP A 340 -53.55 -25.74 -9.29
C ASP A 340 -52.86 -26.39 -10.52
N PRO A 341 -53.58 -27.00 -11.49
CA PRO A 341 -52.98 -27.71 -12.63
C PRO A 341 -52.28 -26.84 -13.71
N ARG A 342 -51.83 -25.63 -13.38
CA ARG A 342 -51.20 -24.68 -14.32
C ARG A 342 -49.92 -24.04 -13.80
N ASP A 343 -48.87 -24.83 -13.67
CA ASP A 343 -47.56 -24.43 -14.18
C ASP A 343 -46.72 -25.67 -14.53
N LEU A 344 -45.83 -25.53 -15.52
CA LEU A 344 -44.94 -26.59 -16.03
C LEU A 344 -43.57 -26.53 -15.32
N PRO A 345 -42.80 -27.63 -15.30
CA PRO A 345 -41.58 -27.73 -14.49
C PRO A 345 -40.50 -26.71 -14.92
N GLN A 346 -39.81 -26.13 -13.93
CA GLN A 346 -38.69 -25.21 -14.17
C GLN A 346 -37.35 -25.97 -14.39
N PRO A 347 -36.38 -25.33 -15.08
CA PRO A 347 -35.27 -26.05 -15.70
C PRO A 347 -34.01 -26.16 -14.81
N LEU A 348 -33.10 -27.04 -15.25
CA LEU A 348 -31.72 -27.09 -14.77
C LEU A 348 -31.02 -25.74 -15.02
N VAL A 349 -30.54 -25.09 -13.95
CA VAL A 349 -29.82 -23.80 -14.04
C VAL A 349 -28.39 -24.03 -14.51
N LEU A 350 -28.11 -23.66 -15.76
CA LEU A 350 -26.76 -23.56 -16.32
C LEU A 350 -26.05 -22.26 -15.87
N ARG A 351 -24.74 -22.20 -16.12
CA ARG A 351 -23.86 -21.10 -15.70
C ARG A 351 -24.20 -19.75 -16.35
N VAL A 352 -24.20 -18.69 -15.50
CA VAL A 352 -23.82 -17.29 -15.78
C VAL A 352 -24.57 -16.51 -16.88
N ALA A 353 -25.23 -15.40 -16.48
CA ALA A 353 -25.26 -14.11 -17.20
C ALA A 353 -25.87 -13.00 -16.32
N GLU A 354 -25.50 -11.74 -16.57
CA GLU A 354 -26.11 -10.53 -15.98
C GLU A 354 -27.15 -9.89 -16.95
N GLU A 355 -27.65 -8.70 -16.59
CA GLU A 355 -28.55 -7.81 -17.38
C GLU A 355 -29.99 -8.30 -17.69
N ARG A 356 -30.96 -7.84 -16.88
CA ARG A 356 -32.14 -7.01 -17.28
C ARG A 356 -33.28 -7.04 -16.25
N TRP A 357 -33.29 -6.08 -15.32
CA TRP A 357 -34.43 -5.88 -14.41
C TRP A 357 -35.53 -5.03 -15.05
N SER A 358 -36.39 -5.65 -15.88
CA SER A 358 -37.68 -5.05 -16.26
C SER A 358 -38.74 -6.08 -16.65
N ARG A 359 -39.29 -6.77 -15.64
CA ARG A 359 -40.73 -7.12 -15.50
C ARG A 359 -40.94 -7.96 -14.24
N ARG A 360 -42.07 -7.71 -13.56
CA ARG A 360 -42.49 -8.30 -12.28
C ARG A 360 -42.27 -9.82 -12.19
N SER A 361 -41.14 -10.25 -11.64
CA SER A 361 -40.93 -11.63 -11.19
C SER A 361 -41.67 -11.84 -9.87
N VAL A 362 -42.64 -12.76 -9.85
CA VAL A 362 -43.18 -13.24 -8.57
C VAL A 362 -42.07 -14.02 -7.88
N MET A 363 -41.60 -13.52 -6.74
CA MET A 363 -40.52 -14.13 -5.96
C MET A 363 -41.01 -15.47 -5.41
N TRP A 364 -40.59 -16.57 -6.04
CA TRP A 364 -40.84 -17.92 -5.53
C TRP A 364 -40.05 -18.09 -4.23
N ARG A 365 -40.75 -18.12 -3.09
CA ARG A 365 -40.14 -18.36 -1.78
C ARG A 365 -40.33 -19.83 -1.43
N PRO A 366 -39.25 -20.61 -1.27
CA PRO A 366 -39.35 -21.97 -0.75
C PRO A 366 -40.03 -22.00 0.63
N TRP A 367 -40.74 -23.09 0.90
CA TRP A 367 -41.30 -23.33 2.22
C TRP A 367 -40.22 -23.86 3.16
N PHE A 368 -40.01 -23.15 4.26
CA PHE A 368 -39.14 -23.58 5.36
C PHE A 368 -40.02 -24.03 6.53
N SER A 369 -39.91 -25.31 6.90
CA SER A 369 -40.47 -25.82 8.15
C SER A 369 -39.84 -25.08 9.34
N LYS A 370 -40.63 -24.30 10.09
CA LYS A 370 -40.16 -23.57 11.29
C LYS A 370 -39.95 -24.48 12.53
N GLY A 371 -39.77 -25.79 12.35
CA GLY A 371 -39.59 -26.74 13.44
C GLY A 371 -38.19 -27.34 13.44
N ARG A 372 -37.48 -27.21 14.57
CA ARG A 372 -36.23 -27.94 14.81
C ARG A 372 -36.49 -29.45 14.79
N ASP A 373 -35.74 -30.15 13.95
CA ASP A 373 -35.75 -31.61 13.83
C ASP A 373 -34.33 -32.16 13.71
N LEU A 374 -34.20 -33.49 13.69
CA LEU A 374 -32.91 -34.17 13.61
C LEU A 374 -32.14 -33.82 12.33
N PHE A 375 -32.84 -33.64 11.20
CA PHE A 375 -32.21 -33.22 9.95
C PHE A 375 -31.57 -31.83 10.07
N SER A 376 -32.23 -30.89 10.73
CA SER A 376 -31.72 -29.52 10.93
C SER A 376 -30.38 -29.47 11.70
N PHE A 377 -30.13 -30.39 12.65
CA PHE A 377 -28.84 -30.46 13.35
C PHE A 377 -27.67 -30.74 12.40
N PHE A 378 -27.89 -31.60 11.39
CA PHE A 378 -26.89 -31.94 10.39
C PHE A 378 -26.74 -30.83 9.33
N GLN A 379 -27.83 -30.16 8.93
CA GLN A 379 -27.77 -28.97 8.08
C GLN A 379 -26.96 -27.83 8.72
N ASP A 380 -27.22 -27.53 10.01
CA ASP A 380 -26.46 -26.57 10.81
C ASP A 380 -24.98 -27.00 11.03
N MET A 381 -24.61 -28.22 10.65
CA MET A 381 -23.25 -28.77 10.68
C MET A 381 -22.65 -28.92 9.27
N GLY A 382 -23.34 -28.47 8.22
CA GLY A 382 -22.91 -28.57 6.82
C GLY A 382 -23.02 -29.98 6.22
N LEU A 383 -23.55 -30.97 6.95
CA LEU A 383 -23.66 -32.35 6.49
C LEU A 383 -24.97 -32.62 5.74
N LYS A 384 -24.85 -33.36 4.63
CA LYS A 384 -25.98 -33.98 3.93
C LYS A 384 -26.07 -35.45 4.34
N ILE A 385 -27.24 -35.90 4.78
CA ILE A 385 -27.47 -37.29 5.22
C ILE A 385 -28.46 -38.01 4.30
N LEU A 386 -28.14 -39.25 3.97
CA LEU A 386 -29.02 -40.22 3.34
C LEU A 386 -29.35 -41.30 4.38
N SER A 387 -30.62 -41.45 4.74
CA SER A 387 -31.06 -42.42 5.75
C SER A 387 -32.44 -42.98 5.41
N ASN A 388 -32.72 -44.20 5.89
CA ASN A 388 -34.03 -44.83 5.88
C ASN A 388 -34.81 -44.59 7.19
N ALA A 389 -34.21 -43.91 8.18
CA ALA A 389 -34.85 -43.58 9.45
C ALA A 389 -35.67 -42.28 9.36
N LYS A 390 -36.61 -42.08 10.30
CA LYS A 390 -37.49 -40.90 10.31
C LYS A 390 -36.81 -39.68 10.94
N ILE A 391 -35.97 -39.00 10.15
CA ILE A 391 -35.12 -37.89 10.62
C ILE A 391 -35.69 -36.47 10.38
N LYS A 392 -36.70 -36.32 9.52
CA LYS A 392 -37.26 -35.01 9.13
C LYS A 392 -38.72 -34.86 9.61
N LYS A 393 -39.11 -33.66 10.04
CA LYS A 393 -40.48 -33.31 10.43
C LYS A 393 -41.38 -33.20 9.18
N PRO A 394 -42.59 -33.79 9.17
CA PRO A 394 -43.55 -33.59 8.09
C PRO A 394 -44.04 -32.14 8.06
N VAL A 395 -44.17 -31.57 6.86
CA VAL A 395 -44.46 -30.16 6.65
C VAL A 395 -45.96 -29.85 6.74
N ASP A 396 -46.29 -28.78 7.45
CA ASP A 396 -47.62 -28.17 7.52
C ASP A 396 -47.62 -26.89 6.66
N CYS A 397 -48.48 -26.86 5.64
CA CYS A 397 -48.51 -25.81 4.62
C CYS A 397 -49.42 -24.60 4.98
N SER A 398 -49.63 -24.33 6.27
CA SER A 398 -50.49 -23.25 6.78
C SER A 398 -49.79 -21.88 6.80
N ARG A 399 -50.15 -21.00 5.86
CA ARG A 399 -49.46 -19.71 5.59
C ARG A 399 -49.36 -18.77 6.81
N GLN A 400 -48.13 -18.46 7.24
CA GLN A 400 -47.83 -17.24 8.01
C GLN A 400 -46.50 -16.58 7.60
N PHE A 401 -46.59 -15.34 7.12
CA PHE A 401 -45.46 -14.47 6.82
C PHE A 401 -44.72 -14.05 8.10
N LEU A 402 -43.41 -13.78 8.00
CA LEU A 402 -42.68 -12.91 8.91
C LEU A 402 -41.76 -11.98 8.09
N THR A 403 -41.46 -10.82 8.66
CA THR A 403 -40.65 -9.74 8.07
C THR A 403 -39.19 -9.82 8.51
N ASP A 404 -38.28 -9.37 7.66
CA ASP A 404 -36.85 -9.22 7.97
C ASP A 404 -36.56 -8.06 8.94
N SER A 405 -35.53 -8.26 9.77
CA SER A 405 -34.71 -7.20 10.35
C SER A 405 -33.41 -7.80 10.90
N SER A 406 -32.28 -7.39 10.32
CA SER A 406 -30.92 -7.75 10.76
C SER A 406 -30.33 -6.70 11.69
N GLU A 407 -29.37 -7.06 12.55
CA GLU A 407 -28.09 -6.33 12.71
C GLU A 407 -27.08 -7.08 13.62
N HIS A 408 -25.81 -6.63 13.63
CA HIS A 408 -24.67 -7.20 14.38
C HIS A 408 -24.08 -6.17 15.36
N ARG A 409 -23.36 -6.61 16.44
CA ARG A 409 -21.95 -6.21 16.76
C ARG A 409 -21.38 -6.68 18.12
N GLU A 410 -20.03 -6.69 18.20
CA GLU A 410 -19.08 -6.89 19.34
C GLU A 410 -18.82 -5.54 20.13
N VAL A 411 -17.96 -5.34 21.15
CA VAL A 411 -16.77 -6.09 21.65
C VAL A 411 -16.51 -6.12 23.20
N PRO A 412 -16.01 -5.08 23.94
CA PRO A 412 -15.04 -5.32 25.06
C PRO A 412 -15.47 -4.73 26.46
N ILE A 413 -14.74 -4.74 27.60
CA ILE A 413 -13.35 -4.29 27.94
C ILE A 413 -12.78 -4.96 29.26
N ASP A 414 -11.48 -4.74 29.52
CA ASP A 414 -10.53 -5.18 30.58
C ASP A 414 -10.51 -4.35 31.92
N GLY A 415 -9.77 -4.80 32.96
CA GLY A 415 -9.08 -3.88 33.92
C GLY A 415 -8.77 -4.33 35.39
N GLY A 416 -7.49 -4.57 35.74
CA GLY A 416 -6.89 -4.05 37.02
C GLY A 416 -6.32 -4.96 38.17
N ALA A 417 -4.99 -5.26 38.12
CA ALA A 417 -3.95 -5.24 39.20
C ALA A 417 -4.15 -6.04 40.56
N VAL A 418 -3.34 -6.02 41.68
CA VAL A 418 -2.19 -5.22 42.22
C VAL A 418 -1.19 -6.06 43.13
N ARG A 419 0.13 -5.79 42.98
CA ARG A 419 1.39 -5.87 43.85
C ARG A 419 1.40 -6.20 45.39
N PRO A 420 2.57 -6.37 46.12
CA PRO A 420 4.00 -6.71 45.78
C PRO A 420 4.85 -7.60 46.82
N LEU A 421 6.19 -7.74 46.60
CA LEU A 421 7.34 -8.09 47.52
C LEU A 421 7.67 -9.59 47.84
N ALA A 422 8.93 -10.05 48.11
CA ALA A 422 10.32 -9.58 47.83
C ALA A 422 11.44 -10.63 48.20
N PHE A 423 12.67 -10.46 47.67
CA PHE A 423 13.95 -11.20 47.93
C PHE A 423 13.99 -12.70 47.51
N GLY A 424 15.10 -13.30 47.04
CA GLY A 424 16.51 -12.92 46.72
C GLY A 424 17.33 -14.21 46.42
N SER A 425 18.57 -14.26 45.91
CA SER A 425 19.56 -13.25 45.42
C SER A 425 20.66 -13.95 44.54
N SER A 426 21.71 -13.24 44.10
CA SER A 426 22.69 -13.66 43.05
C SER A 426 23.97 -14.39 43.57
N PRO A 427 24.88 -14.91 42.70
CA PRO A 427 25.91 -14.05 42.06
C PRO A 427 26.26 -14.37 40.58
N SER A 428 26.93 -13.42 39.92
CA SER A 428 27.44 -13.44 38.53
C SER A 428 28.97 -13.69 38.45
N LEU A 429 29.62 -13.86 37.28
CA LEU A 429 30.38 -12.84 36.49
C LEU A 429 31.33 -13.63 35.52
N MET A 430 31.83 -13.16 34.36
CA MET A 430 31.49 -12.00 33.50
C MET A 430 32.03 -12.20 32.05
N SER A 431 31.57 -11.37 31.11
CA SER A 431 32.11 -11.14 29.75
C SER A 431 33.36 -10.23 29.70
N SER A 432 34.06 -10.20 28.55
CA SER A 432 34.86 -9.05 28.07
C SER A 432 35.08 -9.16 26.55
N GLU A 433 35.25 -8.09 25.75
CA GLU A 433 34.76 -6.70 25.77
C GLU A 433 35.23 -6.03 24.47
N ASP A 434 34.48 -5.08 23.87
CA ASP A 434 35.07 -4.05 23.01
C ASP A 434 34.14 -2.82 22.87
N SER A 435 34.59 -1.76 22.18
CA SER A 435 33.93 -0.45 22.08
C SER A 435 33.56 -0.06 20.64
N GLN A 436 32.38 0.55 20.45
CA GLN A 436 31.78 0.81 19.14
C GLN A 436 31.27 2.26 18.97
N VAL A 437 31.07 2.67 17.71
CA VAL A 437 30.64 3.99 17.23
C VAL A 437 29.30 3.87 16.51
N ARG A 438 28.39 4.84 16.70
CA ARG A 438 27.02 4.78 16.19
C ARG A 438 26.85 5.51 14.85
N GLN A 439 26.43 4.78 13.82
CA GLN A 439 26.28 5.25 12.43
C GLN A 439 25.14 4.59 11.62
N TYR A 440 24.64 3.40 12.02
CA TYR A 440 23.70 2.60 11.24
C TYR A 440 22.27 2.64 11.82
N PHE A 441 21.40 3.42 11.16
CA PHE A 441 20.03 3.72 11.60
C PHE A 441 18.99 3.34 10.52
N PRO A 442 18.66 2.05 10.34
CA PRO A 442 17.60 1.60 9.43
C PRO A 442 16.21 1.71 10.06
N GLU A 443 15.14 1.62 9.25
CA GLU A 443 13.74 1.47 9.72
C GLU A 443 13.32 0.00 9.87
N THR A 444 13.86 -0.88 9.01
CA THR A 444 13.67 -2.34 9.02
C THR A 444 15.03 -3.00 9.14
N TRP A 445 15.17 -3.92 10.11
CA TRP A 445 16.45 -4.55 10.45
C TRP A 445 16.61 -5.95 9.85
N LEU A 446 15.57 -6.80 9.93
CA LEU A 446 15.60 -8.18 9.42
C LEU A 446 14.41 -8.42 8.49
N TRP A 447 14.68 -9.06 7.34
CA TRP A 447 13.68 -9.46 6.35
C TRP A 447 14.17 -10.69 5.56
N ASP A 448 14.26 -11.82 6.25
CA ASP A 448 14.98 -13.02 5.78
C ASP A 448 14.14 -14.29 5.80
N LEU A 449 14.55 -15.28 4.99
CA LEU A 449 13.98 -16.63 4.94
C LEU A 449 15.00 -17.66 5.47
N LEU A 450 14.65 -18.32 6.58
CA LEU A 450 15.49 -19.30 7.27
C LEU A 450 14.88 -20.72 7.19
N PRO A 451 15.57 -21.70 6.57
CA PRO A 451 15.14 -23.09 6.60
C PRO A 451 15.55 -23.77 7.92
N ILE A 452 14.62 -24.43 8.59
CA ILE A 452 14.84 -25.10 9.87
C ILE A 452 15.35 -26.52 9.66
N GLY A 453 16.56 -26.80 10.16
CA GLY A 453 17.16 -28.13 10.09
C GLY A 453 16.40 -29.22 10.85
N ASN A 454 16.90 -30.46 10.73
CA ASN A 454 16.30 -31.66 11.35
C ASN A 454 16.21 -31.59 12.90
N SER A 455 16.90 -30.63 13.52
CA SER A 455 16.86 -30.27 14.93
C SER A 455 15.53 -29.64 15.40
N GLY A 456 14.76 -29.03 14.48
CA GLY A 456 13.63 -28.15 14.83
C GLY A 456 14.06 -26.85 15.54
N LYS A 457 15.35 -26.52 15.53
CA LYS A 457 15.95 -25.34 16.18
C LYS A 457 17.09 -24.79 15.34
N GLU A 458 17.09 -23.48 15.17
CA GLU A 458 18.11 -22.71 14.46
C GLU A 458 18.56 -21.51 15.31
N VAL A 459 19.79 -21.04 15.13
CA VAL A 459 20.33 -19.86 15.84
C VAL A 459 21.04 -18.96 14.86
N MET A 460 20.58 -17.72 14.73
CA MET A 460 21.16 -16.71 13.85
C MET A 460 21.88 -15.65 14.71
N HIS A 461 23.19 -15.52 14.53
CA HIS A 461 23.96 -14.43 15.15
C HIS A 461 23.73 -13.15 14.35
N VAL A 462 23.17 -12.12 14.98
CA VAL A 462 22.85 -10.83 14.33
C VAL A 462 23.43 -9.66 15.11
N THR A 463 23.85 -8.62 14.38
CA THR A 463 24.35 -7.37 14.97
C THR A 463 23.19 -6.39 15.14
N VAL A 464 23.01 -5.85 16.34
CA VAL A 464 21.94 -4.89 16.67
C VAL A 464 22.26 -3.53 16.02
N PRO A 465 21.29 -2.84 15.37
CA PRO A 465 21.53 -1.51 14.80
C PRO A 465 21.88 -0.45 15.85
N ASP A 466 22.31 0.72 15.41
CA ASP A 466 22.74 1.81 16.31
C ASP A 466 21.59 2.66 16.87
N SER A 467 20.36 2.45 16.37
CA SER A 467 19.12 3.02 16.88
C SER A 467 18.87 2.62 18.34
N ILE A 468 18.45 3.58 19.16
CA ILE A 468 18.06 3.35 20.56
C ILE A 468 16.53 3.24 20.58
N THR A 469 16.02 2.00 20.58
CA THR A 469 14.63 1.68 20.20
C THR A 469 14.25 0.26 20.67
N THR A 470 12.96 -0.09 20.59
CA THR A 470 12.51 -1.48 20.65
C THR A 470 12.35 -2.03 19.24
N TRP A 471 13.14 -3.04 18.89
CA TRP A 471 12.96 -3.80 17.66
C TRP A 471 11.88 -4.86 17.88
N LYS A 472 10.72 -4.71 17.22
CA LYS A 472 9.64 -5.71 17.24
C LYS A 472 9.89 -6.76 16.15
N ALA A 473 10.24 -7.97 16.58
CA ALA A 473 10.41 -9.11 15.71
C ALA A 473 9.21 -10.06 15.76
N VAL A 474 8.85 -10.62 14.60
CA VAL A 474 7.84 -11.68 14.48
C VAL A 474 8.28 -12.64 13.37
N THR A 475 7.89 -13.91 13.48
CA THR A 475 8.17 -14.91 12.45
C THR A 475 6.97 -15.80 12.21
N PHE A 476 6.77 -16.21 10.96
CA PHE A 476 5.86 -17.28 10.60
C PHE A 476 6.60 -18.36 9.83
N CYS A 477 6.19 -19.60 9.99
CA CYS A 477 6.84 -20.76 9.38
C CYS A 477 5.82 -21.65 8.67
N THR A 478 6.21 -22.22 7.54
CA THR A 478 5.42 -23.21 6.79
C THR A 478 6.18 -24.54 6.67
N SER A 479 5.47 -25.64 6.87
CA SER A 479 5.98 -27.01 6.73
C SER A 479 4.97 -27.88 6.00
N GLN A 480 5.45 -28.81 5.16
CA GLN A 480 4.59 -29.76 4.46
C GLN A 480 3.92 -30.77 5.41
N SER A 481 4.50 -31.05 6.58
CA SER A 481 3.97 -32.00 7.56
C SER A 481 3.15 -31.34 8.68
N SER A 482 3.48 -30.11 9.04
CA SER A 482 2.90 -29.41 10.21
C SER A 482 2.13 -28.13 9.84
N GLY A 483 2.08 -27.77 8.56
CA GLY A 483 1.35 -26.61 8.07
C GLY A 483 1.99 -25.27 8.45
N PHE A 484 1.16 -24.24 8.52
CA PHE A 484 1.52 -22.89 8.96
C PHE A 484 1.63 -22.81 10.49
N GLY A 485 2.48 -21.91 10.98
CA GLY A 485 2.55 -21.48 12.37
C GLY A 485 3.11 -20.06 12.49
N LEU A 486 2.76 -19.36 13.56
CA LEU A 486 3.09 -17.96 13.83
C LEU A 486 3.66 -17.83 15.24
N SER A 487 4.74 -17.06 15.42
CA SER A 487 5.28 -16.74 16.74
C SER A 487 4.48 -15.61 17.40
N PRO A 488 4.51 -15.49 18.74
CA PRO A 488 4.26 -14.19 19.37
C PRO A 488 5.26 -13.14 18.88
N THR A 489 4.88 -11.86 18.92
CA THR A 489 5.80 -10.74 18.70
C THR A 489 6.79 -10.65 19.87
N VAL A 490 8.08 -10.51 19.59
CA VAL A 490 9.15 -10.42 20.58
C VAL A 490 9.94 -9.14 20.39
N GLY A 491 10.08 -8.36 21.46
CA GLY A 491 10.90 -7.15 21.48
C GLY A 491 12.37 -7.45 21.79
N LEU A 492 13.28 -6.82 21.06
CA LEU A 492 14.66 -6.58 21.49
C LEU A 492 14.82 -5.09 21.80
N THR A 493 15.10 -4.75 23.06
CA THR A 493 15.35 -3.37 23.46
C THR A 493 16.83 -3.03 23.22
N ALA A 494 17.11 -2.30 22.15
CA ALA A 494 18.43 -1.74 21.85
C ALA A 494 18.59 -0.45 22.69
N PHE A 495 19.32 -0.51 23.80
CA PHE A 495 19.35 0.61 24.74
C PHE A 495 20.72 0.83 25.38
N LYS A 496 21.15 2.09 25.35
CA LYS A 496 22.35 2.58 26.03
C LYS A 496 21.89 3.48 27.18
N PRO A 497 22.25 3.22 28.46
CA PRO A 497 21.79 4.04 29.60
C PRO A 497 22.27 5.50 29.59
N PHE A 498 23.20 5.83 28.71
CA PHE A 498 23.78 7.14 28.53
C PHE A 498 24.12 7.35 27.05
N PHE A 499 23.51 8.35 26.42
CA PHE A 499 23.70 8.64 25.00
C PHE A 499 23.50 10.11 24.67
N VAL A 500 23.97 10.51 23.49
CA VAL A 500 23.60 11.75 22.83
C VAL A 500 22.67 11.42 21.65
N ASP A 501 21.65 12.25 21.42
CA ASP A 501 20.96 12.29 20.12
C ASP A 501 21.03 13.69 19.50
N LEU A 502 20.80 13.76 18.19
CA LEU A 502 20.96 14.93 17.35
C LEU A 502 19.68 15.27 16.59
N THR A 503 19.12 16.43 16.92
CA THR A 503 18.09 17.11 16.13
C THR A 503 18.77 17.87 15.00
N LEU A 504 18.48 17.48 13.75
CA LEU A 504 19.09 18.02 12.53
C LEU A 504 18.01 18.29 11.48
N PRO A 505 18.16 19.32 10.63
CA PRO A 505 17.30 19.52 9.47
C PRO A 505 17.61 18.46 8.39
N TYR A 506 16.61 18.07 7.60
CA TYR A 506 16.78 17.12 6.48
C TYR A 506 17.81 17.63 5.44
N SER A 507 17.72 18.92 5.09
CA SER A 507 18.70 19.60 4.24
C SER A 507 18.81 21.09 4.60
N VAL A 508 19.95 21.68 4.27
CA VAL A 508 20.22 23.13 4.36
C VAL A 508 20.81 23.65 3.05
N VAL A 509 20.70 24.94 2.79
CA VAL A 509 21.39 25.60 1.67
C VAL A 509 22.78 26.09 2.13
N ARG A 510 23.77 26.10 1.23
CA ARG A 510 25.10 26.65 1.53
C ARG A 510 25.03 28.08 2.09
N GLY A 511 25.86 28.35 3.09
CA GLY A 511 25.95 29.66 3.73
C GLY A 511 24.72 30.05 4.58
N GLU A 512 23.74 29.16 4.77
CA GLU A 512 22.80 29.25 5.90
C GLU A 512 23.48 28.79 7.18
N SER A 513 22.97 29.20 8.33
CA SER A 513 23.45 28.78 9.64
C SER A 513 22.34 28.10 10.42
N PHE A 514 22.55 26.88 10.91
CA PHE A 514 21.54 26.14 11.66
C PHE A 514 22.01 25.85 13.08
N ARG A 515 21.06 25.83 14.02
CA ARG A 515 21.31 25.51 15.43
C ARG A 515 21.32 24.00 15.62
N LEU A 516 22.43 23.36 15.28
CA LEU A 516 22.65 21.95 15.61
C LEU A 516 22.44 21.77 17.11
N THR A 517 21.54 20.86 17.46
CA THR A 517 21.06 20.67 18.83
C THR A 517 21.29 19.23 19.22
N ALA A 518 22.13 19.03 20.24
CA ALA A 518 22.47 17.72 20.77
C ALA A 518 21.93 17.57 22.19
N THR A 519 21.00 16.65 22.40
CA THR A 519 20.45 16.36 23.72
C THR A 519 21.12 15.12 24.28
N ILE A 520 21.67 15.24 25.48
CA ILE A 520 22.33 14.15 26.20
C ILE A 520 21.35 13.64 27.25
N PHE A 521 21.08 12.33 27.24
CA PHE A 521 20.15 11.69 28.17
C PHE A 521 20.92 10.82 29.17
N ASN A 522 20.55 10.91 30.46
CA ASN A 522 21.12 10.07 31.52
C ASN A 522 20.06 9.23 32.23
N TYR A 523 19.95 7.97 31.86
CA TYR A 523 19.10 6.97 32.51
C TYR A 523 19.90 6.09 33.52
N LEU A 524 21.08 6.55 33.95
CA LEU A 524 21.80 5.97 35.09
C LEU A 524 21.28 6.57 36.40
N LYS A 525 21.15 5.75 37.45
CA LYS A 525 20.67 6.17 38.78
C LYS A 525 21.61 7.13 39.51
N ASP A 526 22.87 7.19 39.09
CA ASP A 526 23.92 7.99 39.68
C ASP A 526 24.18 9.24 38.82
N CYS A 527 24.55 10.36 39.45
CA CYS A 527 24.90 11.56 38.70
C CYS A 527 26.24 11.38 37.98
N ILE A 528 26.29 11.76 36.71
CA ILE A 528 27.44 11.68 35.82
C ILE A 528 27.98 13.08 35.48
N ARG A 529 29.26 13.16 35.12
CA ARG A 529 29.86 14.39 34.57
C ARG A 529 30.24 14.18 33.11
N VAL A 530 29.63 14.96 32.23
CA VAL A 530 29.74 14.83 30.78
C VAL A 530 30.61 15.94 30.20
N GLN A 531 31.33 15.63 29.12
CA GLN A 531 31.93 16.62 28.23
C GLN A 531 31.62 16.21 26.79
N THR A 532 30.96 17.09 26.04
CA THR A 532 30.63 16.88 24.63
C THR A 532 31.55 17.70 23.74
N ASN A 533 32.00 17.10 22.65
CA ASN A 533 32.82 17.76 21.65
C ASN A 533 32.32 17.42 20.24
N LEU A 534 32.06 18.46 19.46
CA LEU A 534 31.84 18.40 18.01
C LEU A 534 33.21 18.30 17.32
N ALA A 535 33.38 17.37 16.37
CA ALA A 535 34.65 17.17 15.68
C ALA A 535 34.83 18.15 14.51
N ASN A 536 35.72 19.13 14.68
CA ASN A 536 36.03 20.13 13.64
C ASN A 536 36.32 19.49 12.27
N SER A 537 35.73 20.05 11.22
CA SER A 537 35.92 19.66 9.82
C SER A 537 36.13 20.90 8.96
N GLU A 538 36.67 20.74 7.76
CA GLU A 538 36.72 21.79 6.73
C GLU A 538 35.38 21.95 5.96
N GLU A 539 34.41 21.08 6.22
CA GLU A 539 33.13 21.05 5.50
C GLU A 539 32.13 22.10 6.02
N TYR A 540 32.30 22.56 7.25
CA TYR A 540 31.42 23.48 7.95
C TYR A 540 32.19 24.36 8.94
N GLN A 541 31.69 25.55 9.22
CA GLN A 541 32.21 26.45 10.25
C GLN A 541 31.31 26.40 11.49
N VAL A 542 31.92 26.42 12.67
CA VAL A 542 31.21 26.47 13.97
C VAL A 542 31.40 27.84 14.57
N GLU A 543 30.31 28.56 14.83
CA GLU A 543 30.35 29.79 15.60
C GLU A 543 30.42 29.45 17.09
N SER A 544 31.42 30.01 17.79
CA SER A 544 31.78 29.57 19.14
C SER A 544 30.81 30.11 20.21
N TRP A 545 29.88 29.27 20.68
CA TRP A 545 29.09 29.55 21.87
C TRP A 545 29.85 29.22 23.16
N ALA A 546 29.71 30.05 24.20
CA ALA A 546 30.58 30.04 25.38
C ALA A 546 30.53 28.75 26.22
N ASP A 547 29.40 28.04 26.23
CA ASP A 547 29.20 26.84 27.05
C ASP A 547 29.78 25.55 26.44
N SER A 548 30.25 25.60 25.18
CA SER A 548 30.60 24.42 24.37
C SER A 548 31.78 23.57 24.88
N GLN A 549 32.57 24.06 25.84
CA GLN A 549 33.63 23.30 26.51
C GLN A 549 33.37 23.01 27.99
N ALA A 550 32.28 23.55 28.56
CA ALA A 550 31.95 23.40 29.97
C ALA A 550 31.41 21.98 30.26
N SER A 551 32.14 21.22 31.08
CA SER A 551 31.68 19.91 31.53
C SER A 551 30.48 20.06 32.48
N SER A 552 29.32 19.52 32.11
CA SER A 552 28.11 19.59 32.93
C SER A 552 27.92 18.34 33.78
N CYS A 553 27.17 18.48 34.86
CA CYS A 553 26.65 17.37 35.65
C CYS A 553 25.21 17.07 35.21
N LEU A 554 24.89 15.80 34.94
CA LEU A 554 23.52 15.31 34.77
C LEU A 554 23.25 14.29 35.88
N CYS A 555 22.12 14.40 36.57
CA CYS A 555 21.65 13.38 37.50
C CYS A 555 20.69 12.39 36.82
N ALA A 556 20.16 11.44 37.59
CA ALA A 556 19.27 10.40 37.06
C ALA A 556 18.01 11.01 36.44
N ASP A 557 17.64 10.51 35.27
CA ASP A 557 16.48 10.92 34.47
C ASP A 557 16.49 12.42 34.07
N GLU A 558 17.65 13.08 34.16
CA GLU A 558 17.88 14.43 33.64
C GLU A 558 18.46 14.37 32.21
N ALA A 559 17.93 15.23 31.35
CA ALA A 559 18.52 15.51 30.04
C ALA A 559 19.30 16.84 30.08
N LYS A 560 20.34 16.97 29.25
CA LYS A 560 21.03 18.25 29.01
C LYS A 560 21.29 18.48 27.54
N THR A 561 20.68 19.55 27.02
CA THR A 561 20.87 20.01 25.66
C THR A 561 22.05 20.97 25.54
N TYR A 562 22.82 20.78 24.46
CA TYR A 562 23.87 21.68 24.00
C TYR A 562 23.55 22.12 22.57
N HIS A 563 23.98 23.34 22.20
CA HIS A 563 23.72 23.92 20.89
C HIS A 563 25.00 24.47 20.27
N TRP A 564 25.12 24.31 18.95
CA TRP A 564 26.16 24.92 18.13
C TRP A 564 25.50 25.60 16.93
N ASN A 565 25.86 26.85 16.65
CA ASN A 565 25.53 27.48 15.39
C ASN A 565 26.55 26.98 14.34
N ILE A 566 26.04 26.36 13.27
CA ILE A 566 26.85 25.74 12.24
C ILE A 566 26.50 26.33 10.88
N THR A 567 27.49 26.88 10.19
CA THR A 567 27.37 27.37 8.82
C THR A 567 27.91 26.31 7.85
N ALA A 568 27.08 25.85 6.91
CA ALA A 568 27.47 24.84 5.93
C ALA A 568 28.26 25.45 4.76
N ILE A 569 29.44 24.89 4.44
CA ILE A 569 30.36 25.44 3.43
C ILE A 569 30.44 24.53 2.20
N LYS A 570 30.81 23.26 2.36
CA LYS A 570 30.93 22.32 1.22
C LYS A 570 29.55 21.74 0.85
N LEU A 571 29.32 21.56 -0.45
CA LEU A 571 28.09 21.01 -1.02
C LEU A 571 28.08 19.47 -0.98
N GLY A 572 26.91 18.86 -0.75
CA GLY A 572 26.74 17.40 -0.67
C GLY A 572 26.40 16.92 0.74
N HIS A 573 26.68 15.65 1.05
CA HIS A 573 26.45 15.09 2.38
C HIS A 573 27.63 15.43 3.30
N VAL A 574 27.36 16.19 4.37
CA VAL A 574 28.35 16.62 5.37
C VAL A 574 28.12 15.83 6.67
N ASN A 575 29.19 15.23 7.22
CA ASN A 575 29.09 14.30 8.35
C ASN A 575 29.31 14.99 9.70
N PHE A 576 28.25 15.12 10.50
CA PHE A 576 28.33 15.67 11.84
C PHE A 576 28.69 14.58 12.85
N THR A 577 29.94 14.60 13.31
CA THR A 577 30.48 13.68 14.32
C THR A 577 30.54 14.36 15.67
N ILE A 578 29.71 13.90 16.62
CA ILE A 578 29.74 14.36 18.01
C ILE A 578 30.18 13.22 18.92
N THR A 579 31.08 13.54 19.86
CA THR A 579 31.55 12.61 20.88
C THR A 579 31.30 13.20 22.27
N THR A 580 30.49 12.51 23.07
CA THR A 580 30.33 12.80 24.50
C THR A 580 31.13 11.79 25.32
N LYS A 581 31.92 12.27 26.29
CA LYS A 581 32.75 11.46 27.19
C LYS A 581 32.36 11.68 28.65
N LEU A 582 32.46 10.63 29.45
CA LEU A 582 32.32 10.69 30.90
C LEU A 582 33.68 11.04 31.54
N LEU A 583 33.71 12.06 32.39
CA LEU A 583 34.92 12.55 33.05
C LEU A 583 35.09 11.97 34.45
N ASP A 584 36.15 11.18 34.66
CA ASP A 584 36.60 10.76 35.99
C ASP A 584 37.33 11.93 36.70
N SER A 585 36.55 12.91 37.16
CA SER A 585 37.03 14.07 37.91
C SER A 585 36.75 13.94 39.41
N ASN A 586 37.61 14.52 40.26
CA ASN A 586 37.37 14.57 41.71
C ASN A 586 36.50 15.76 42.17
N GLU A 587 36.00 16.57 41.23
CA GLU A 587 35.04 17.64 41.52
C GLU A 587 33.63 17.06 41.77
N LEU A 588 32.87 17.72 42.66
CA LEU A 588 31.58 17.21 43.12
C LEU A 588 30.41 17.67 42.23
N CYS A 589 29.72 16.74 41.59
CA CYS A 589 28.40 16.96 41.02
C CYS A 589 27.34 16.91 42.13
N ARG A 590 26.69 18.06 42.41
CA ARG A 590 25.68 18.23 43.49
C ARG A 590 26.10 17.63 44.85
N GLY A 591 27.40 17.67 45.17
CA GLY A 591 27.96 17.18 46.44
C GLY A 591 28.47 15.73 46.43
N GLN A 592 28.38 15.00 45.32
CA GLN A 592 28.92 13.64 45.16
C GLN A 592 29.93 13.57 44.00
N LYS A 593 30.87 12.62 44.02
CA LYS A 593 31.75 12.38 42.86
C LYS A 593 30.92 11.74 41.73
N GLY A 594 31.09 12.23 40.50
CA GLY A 594 30.40 11.69 39.33
C GLY A 594 30.72 10.22 39.07
N PHE A 595 29.70 9.43 38.76
CA PHE A 595 29.82 8.00 38.46
C PHE A 595 30.41 7.78 37.06
N VAL A 596 31.25 6.75 36.91
CA VAL A 596 31.85 6.34 35.63
C VAL A 596 31.73 4.82 35.48
N PRO A 597 30.95 4.30 34.52
CA PRO A 597 30.81 2.86 34.28
C PRO A 597 32.08 2.23 33.70
N LYS A 598 32.15 0.90 33.76
CA LYS A 598 33.26 0.13 33.17
C LYS A 598 33.18 0.12 31.64
N LYS A 599 32.02 -0.28 31.09
CA LYS A 599 31.69 -0.19 29.65
C LYS A 599 30.96 1.12 29.34
N GLY A 600 30.97 1.55 28.06
CA GLY A 600 30.15 2.68 27.60
C GLY A 600 30.58 4.07 28.08
N ARG A 601 31.88 4.27 28.35
CA ARG A 601 32.45 5.54 28.87
C ARG A 601 32.33 6.74 27.93
N SER A 602 32.00 6.50 26.66
CA SER A 602 31.73 7.53 25.68
C SER A 602 30.62 7.09 24.73
N ASP A 603 30.03 8.08 24.07
CA ASP A 603 29.11 7.90 22.95
C ASP A 603 29.59 8.78 21.79
N THR A 604 29.78 8.17 20.63
CA THR A 604 30.13 8.86 19.39
C THR A 604 29.04 8.57 18.38
N LEU A 605 28.40 9.63 17.91
CA LEU A 605 27.28 9.63 16.99
C LEU A 605 27.69 10.35 15.70
N ILE A 606 27.43 9.72 14.56
CA ILE A 606 27.62 10.31 13.23
C ILE A 606 26.25 10.36 12.54
N LYS A 607 25.79 11.55 12.16
CA LYS A 607 24.63 11.75 11.28
C LYS A 607 25.02 12.67 10.10
N PRO A 608 24.69 12.33 8.84
CA PRO A 608 24.89 13.23 7.71
C PRO A 608 23.77 14.29 7.62
N VAL A 609 24.06 15.45 7.03
CA VAL A 609 23.06 16.42 6.54
C VAL A 609 23.36 16.74 5.08
N LEU A 610 22.30 16.90 4.27
CA LEU A 610 22.42 17.26 2.86
C LEU A 610 22.52 18.80 2.68
N VAL A 611 23.68 19.27 2.24
CA VAL A 611 23.93 20.67 1.88
C VAL A 611 23.65 20.88 0.39
N LYS A 612 22.61 21.64 0.07
CA LYS A 612 22.16 21.97 -1.29
C LYS A 612 22.79 23.30 -1.77
N PRO A 613 23.11 23.44 -3.07
CA PRO A 613 23.49 24.73 -3.65
C PRO A 613 22.30 25.70 -3.69
N GLU A 614 22.62 26.99 -3.81
CA GLU A 614 21.66 28.07 -4.04
C GLU A 614 20.97 27.94 -5.42
N GLY A 615 19.83 28.61 -5.60
CA GLY A 615 19.19 28.74 -6.92
C GLY A 615 18.51 27.48 -7.46
N VAL A 616 18.37 27.42 -8.79
CA VAL A 616 17.66 26.36 -9.54
C VAL A 616 18.66 25.56 -10.37
N LEU A 617 18.52 24.23 -10.37
CA LEU A 617 19.32 23.31 -11.18
C LEU A 617 18.93 23.43 -12.66
N VAL A 618 19.94 23.61 -13.51
CA VAL A 618 19.84 23.53 -14.97
C VAL A 618 20.67 22.33 -15.44
N GLU A 619 20.07 21.51 -16.31
CA GLU A 619 20.72 20.40 -16.98
C GLU A 619 20.79 20.67 -18.48
N LYS A 620 21.97 20.42 -19.06
CA LYS A 620 22.21 20.41 -20.51
C LYS A 620 22.82 19.08 -20.90
N THR A 621 22.40 18.54 -22.05
CA THR A 621 22.84 17.23 -22.55
C THR A 621 23.25 17.36 -24.01
N HIS A 622 24.45 16.87 -24.36
CA HIS A 622 24.90 16.71 -25.75
C HIS A 622 25.12 15.23 -26.04
N SER A 623 24.36 14.66 -26.98
CA SER A 623 24.34 13.23 -27.28
C SER A 623 24.78 12.95 -28.72
N SER A 624 25.59 11.92 -28.92
CA SER A 624 26.18 11.56 -30.21
C SER A 624 26.30 10.05 -30.41
N LEU A 625 26.14 9.62 -31.66
CA LEU A 625 26.32 8.23 -32.09
C LEU A 625 27.55 8.14 -33.02
N LEU A 626 28.66 7.64 -32.50
CA LEU A 626 29.94 7.57 -33.22
C LEU A 626 30.16 6.16 -33.77
N CYS A 627 30.04 6.02 -35.10
CA CYS A 627 30.18 4.74 -35.81
C CYS A 627 31.48 4.71 -36.65
N PRO A 628 32.64 4.34 -36.08
CA PRO A 628 33.87 4.16 -36.84
C PRO A 628 33.74 2.97 -37.82
N LYS A 629 33.52 3.28 -39.09
CA LYS A 629 33.48 2.32 -40.21
C LYS A 629 34.91 2.02 -40.71
N GLY A 630 35.81 1.60 -39.81
CA GLY A 630 37.24 1.45 -40.08
C GLY A 630 37.99 2.78 -40.32
N LYS A 631 37.36 3.92 -40.02
CA LYS A 631 37.95 5.27 -40.02
C LYS A 631 37.73 5.90 -38.65
N VAL A 632 38.63 6.79 -38.25
CA VAL A 632 38.45 7.62 -37.04
C VAL A 632 37.21 8.50 -37.24
N ALA A 633 36.27 8.46 -36.30
CA ALA A 633 35.15 9.39 -36.22
C ALA A 633 35.42 10.40 -35.09
N THR A 634 35.26 11.69 -35.38
CA THR A 634 35.67 12.77 -34.47
C THR A 634 34.57 13.80 -34.28
N GLU A 635 34.27 14.18 -33.03
CA GLU A 635 33.33 15.27 -32.70
C GLU A 635 33.90 16.12 -31.56
N SER A 636 33.56 17.42 -31.51
CA SER A 636 34.04 18.38 -30.51
C SER A 636 32.87 19.03 -29.77
N ILE A 637 32.94 19.06 -28.45
CA ILE A 637 31.90 19.59 -27.56
C ILE A 637 32.46 20.78 -26.78
N SER A 638 31.78 21.93 -26.84
CA SER A 638 32.13 23.15 -26.09
C SER A 638 31.24 23.25 -24.85
N LEU A 639 31.80 23.03 -23.66
CA LEU A 639 31.07 23.19 -22.39
C LEU A 639 31.11 24.66 -21.96
N GLU A 640 30.02 25.37 -22.21
CA GLU A 640 29.85 26.80 -21.93
C GLU A 640 28.95 27.04 -20.72
N LEU A 641 29.39 27.94 -19.83
CA LEU A 641 28.65 28.37 -18.65
C LEU A 641 28.17 29.83 -18.82
N PRO A 642 26.92 30.16 -18.44
CA PRO A 642 26.47 31.55 -18.37
C PRO A 642 27.09 32.27 -17.15
N GLY A 643 27.01 33.62 -17.13
CA GLY A 643 27.68 34.45 -16.13
C GLY A 643 27.03 34.50 -14.73
N ASP A 644 25.87 33.85 -14.56
CA ASP A 644 25.03 33.83 -13.37
C ASP A 644 25.08 32.48 -12.61
N VAL A 645 26.04 31.62 -12.97
CA VAL A 645 26.25 30.30 -12.35
C VAL A 645 26.72 30.42 -10.90
N VAL A 646 26.07 29.65 -10.04
CA VAL A 646 26.40 29.46 -8.63
C VAL A 646 27.75 28.72 -8.51
N PRO A 647 28.77 29.27 -7.82
CA PRO A 647 30.07 28.61 -7.65
C PRO A 647 29.96 27.21 -7.05
N ASP A 648 30.84 26.29 -7.46
CA ASP A 648 30.91 24.87 -7.06
C ASP A 648 29.68 24.01 -7.40
N SER A 649 28.63 24.58 -7.99
CA SER A 649 27.45 23.81 -8.44
C SER A 649 27.71 22.99 -9.72
N VAL A 650 28.74 23.37 -10.49
CA VAL A 650 29.03 22.83 -11.82
C VAL A 650 29.53 21.39 -11.72
N LYS A 651 28.85 20.49 -12.44
CA LYS A 651 29.22 19.07 -12.58
C LYS A 651 29.04 18.64 -14.03
N ALA A 652 30.14 18.29 -14.69
CA ALA A 652 30.13 17.69 -16.01
C ALA A 652 30.61 16.25 -15.97
N TYR A 653 29.97 15.38 -16.73
CA TYR A 653 30.39 13.98 -16.89
C TYR A 653 30.03 13.48 -18.29
N ILE A 654 30.75 12.45 -18.72
CA ILE A 654 30.53 11.77 -19.99
C ILE A 654 30.18 10.31 -19.72
N THR A 655 29.11 9.83 -20.37
CA THR A 655 28.69 8.43 -20.37
C THR A 655 28.91 7.82 -21.75
N VAL A 656 29.33 6.55 -21.77
CA VAL A 656 29.66 5.79 -22.97
C VAL A 656 29.02 4.42 -22.90
N LEU A 657 28.37 4.02 -24.00
CA LEU A 657 27.62 2.78 -24.15
C LEU A 657 27.88 2.13 -25.51
N GLY A 658 27.79 0.80 -25.55
CA GLY A 658 27.82 0.03 -26.80
C GLY A 658 26.45 -0.25 -27.40
N ASP A 659 25.40 0.39 -26.87
CA ASP A 659 24.01 0.14 -27.23
C ASP A 659 23.19 1.43 -27.10
N ILE A 660 22.40 1.76 -28.12
CA ILE A 660 21.58 2.98 -28.11
C ILE A 660 20.47 2.94 -27.05
N MET A 661 20.00 1.74 -26.66
CA MET A 661 18.99 1.59 -25.59
C MET A 661 19.62 1.59 -24.18
N GLY A 662 20.96 1.59 -24.07
CA GLY A 662 21.70 1.43 -22.81
C GLY A 662 21.34 2.40 -21.69
N THR A 663 21.19 3.71 -21.98
CA THR A 663 20.87 4.71 -20.95
C THR A 663 19.48 4.46 -20.35
N ALA A 664 18.51 4.09 -21.19
CA ALA A 664 17.14 3.82 -20.77
C ALA A 664 17.01 2.54 -19.94
N LEU A 665 17.87 1.54 -20.20
CA LEU A 665 17.91 0.28 -19.44
C LEU A 665 18.33 0.44 -17.97
N GLN A 666 19.18 1.43 -17.68
CA GLN A 666 19.62 1.70 -16.30
C GLN A 666 18.55 2.48 -15.51
N ASN A 667 17.93 3.47 -16.17
CA ASN A 667 17.04 4.47 -15.57
C ASN A 667 15.55 4.24 -15.89
N LEU A 668 15.08 2.98 -15.94
CA LEU A 668 13.67 2.66 -16.29
C LEU A 668 12.64 3.43 -15.45
N ASP A 669 12.96 3.66 -14.18
CA ASP A 669 12.20 4.42 -13.19
C ASP A 669 12.31 5.96 -13.31
N ASN A 670 13.25 6.47 -14.11
CA ASN A 670 13.60 7.89 -14.20
C ASN A 670 13.75 8.40 -15.65
N LEU A 671 13.16 7.74 -16.65
CA LEU A 671 13.23 8.13 -18.07
C LEU A 671 12.72 9.55 -18.35
N VAL A 672 11.77 10.01 -17.52
CA VAL A 672 11.14 11.33 -17.55
C VAL A 672 11.13 11.85 -16.11
N GLN A 673 11.70 13.04 -15.87
CA GLN A 673 11.94 13.59 -14.52
C GLN A 673 10.69 14.18 -13.83
N MET A 674 9.50 13.95 -14.38
CA MET A 674 8.29 14.69 -13.97
C MET A 674 7.50 13.95 -12.86
N PRO A 675 6.93 14.67 -11.85
CA PRO A 675 6.22 14.07 -10.72
C PRO A 675 5.06 13.10 -11.07
N SER A 676 5.04 11.90 -10.47
CA SER A 676 4.05 10.86 -10.78
C SER A 676 2.75 10.99 -9.95
N GLY A 677 1.66 11.44 -10.58
CA GLY A 677 0.38 11.71 -9.93
C GLY A 677 -0.89 11.15 -10.56
N CYS A 678 -0.98 11.04 -11.88
CA CYS A 678 -2.21 10.71 -12.62
C CYS A 678 -2.02 9.53 -13.60
N GLY A 679 -3.12 8.98 -14.16
CA GLY A 679 -3.07 7.81 -15.07
C GLY A 679 -2.26 8.07 -16.33
N GLU A 680 -2.43 9.27 -16.92
CA GLU A 680 -1.56 9.75 -18.00
C GLU A 680 -0.07 9.56 -17.63
N GLN A 681 0.34 10.07 -16.45
CA GLN A 681 1.72 10.05 -15.95
C GLN A 681 2.22 8.63 -15.63
N ASN A 682 1.36 7.74 -15.17
CA ASN A 682 1.69 6.33 -14.93
C ASN A 682 1.99 5.59 -16.25
N MET A 683 1.24 5.88 -17.31
CA MET A 683 1.48 5.31 -18.65
C MET A 683 2.81 5.75 -19.28
N VAL A 684 3.35 6.92 -18.90
CA VAL A 684 4.69 7.41 -19.30
C VAL A 684 5.80 6.44 -18.89
N LEU A 685 5.65 5.85 -17.70
CA LEU A 685 6.63 4.91 -17.15
C LEU A 685 6.34 3.47 -17.61
N PHE A 686 5.06 3.09 -17.73
CA PHE A 686 4.65 1.75 -18.15
C PHE A 686 5.04 1.44 -19.60
N ALA A 687 4.72 2.32 -20.56
CA ALA A 687 4.86 2.01 -21.99
C ALA A 687 6.32 1.81 -22.47
N PRO A 688 7.33 2.61 -22.07
CA PRO A 688 8.71 2.40 -22.48
C PRO A 688 9.29 1.05 -22.04
N ILE A 689 8.90 0.55 -20.85
CA ILE A 689 9.39 -0.72 -20.31
C ILE A 689 8.99 -1.89 -21.22
N ILE A 690 7.81 -1.83 -21.85
CA ILE A 690 7.35 -2.82 -22.84
C ILE A 690 8.29 -2.85 -24.04
N TYR A 691 8.59 -1.70 -24.67
CA TYR A 691 9.45 -1.66 -25.85
C TYR A 691 10.91 -2.01 -25.53
N VAL A 692 11.38 -1.68 -24.33
CA VAL A 692 12.70 -2.10 -23.84
C VAL A 692 12.75 -3.62 -23.64
N LEU A 693 11.71 -4.26 -23.08
CA LEU A 693 11.62 -5.71 -22.98
C LEU A 693 11.55 -6.39 -24.37
N GLN A 694 10.71 -5.88 -25.27
CA GLN A 694 10.63 -6.38 -26.65
C GLN A 694 11.96 -6.25 -27.39
N TYR A 695 12.73 -5.18 -27.12
CA TYR A 695 14.09 -5.03 -27.65
C TYR A 695 15.05 -6.08 -27.07
N LEU A 696 15.11 -6.21 -25.75
CA LEU A 696 16.01 -7.16 -25.06
C LEU A 696 15.74 -8.62 -25.45
N GLU A 697 14.47 -9.00 -25.62
CA GLU A 697 14.11 -10.38 -25.98
C GLU A 697 14.48 -10.68 -27.44
N LYS A 698 14.15 -9.77 -28.38
CA LYS A 698 14.50 -9.93 -29.81
C LYS A 698 15.99 -9.82 -30.10
N SER A 699 16.75 -9.10 -29.27
CA SER A 699 18.21 -8.99 -29.37
C SER A 699 18.96 -10.07 -28.57
N ALA A 700 18.25 -11.01 -27.93
CA ALA A 700 18.78 -12.07 -27.06
C ALA A 700 19.66 -11.56 -25.89
N LEU A 701 19.35 -10.37 -25.38
CA LEU A 701 20.04 -9.70 -24.25
C LEU A 701 19.34 -9.87 -22.89
N LEU A 702 18.09 -10.34 -22.87
CA LEU A 702 17.25 -10.33 -21.68
C LEU A 702 17.77 -11.25 -20.56
N THR A 703 18.46 -10.69 -19.58
CA THR A 703 18.86 -11.41 -18.36
C THR A 703 17.66 -11.61 -17.42
N LYS A 704 17.71 -12.65 -16.57
CA LYS A 704 16.64 -12.94 -15.60
C LYS A 704 16.41 -11.79 -14.62
N GLU A 705 17.48 -11.15 -14.18
CA GLU A 705 17.46 -10.01 -13.25
C GLU A 705 16.75 -8.79 -13.86
N VAL A 706 17.14 -8.39 -15.08
CA VAL A 706 16.50 -7.28 -15.80
C VAL A 706 15.05 -7.60 -16.11
N ARG A 707 14.73 -8.85 -16.51
CA ARG A 707 13.35 -9.30 -16.68
C ARG A 707 12.55 -9.15 -15.39
N SER A 708 13.11 -9.55 -14.24
CA SER A 708 12.43 -9.47 -12.94
C SER A 708 12.18 -8.02 -12.49
N ARG A 709 13.16 -7.11 -12.63
CA ARG A 709 13.00 -5.68 -12.31
C ARG A 709 11.94 -5.03 -13.22
N ALA A 710 12.01 -5.29 -14.53
CA ALA A 710 11.06 -4.74 -15.49
C ALA A 710 9.62 -5.28 -15.30
N VAL A 711 9.45 -6.58 -15.04
CA VAL A 711 8.15 -7.19 -14.72
C VAL A 711 7.55 -6.58 -13.45
N GLY A 712 8.34 -6.43 -12.38
CA GLY A 712 7.87 -5.80 -11.14
C GLY A 712 7.39 -4.35 -11.32
N PHE A 713 8.03 -3.58 -12.22
CA PHE A 713 7.55 -2.25 -12.59
C PHE A 713 6.27 -2.29 -13.44
N LEU A 714 6.14 -3.23 -14.39
CA LEU A 714 4.91 -3.40 -15.17
C LEU A 714 3.73 -3.84 -14.28
N GLU A 715 3.92 -4.76 -13.34
CA GLU A 715 2.88 -5.19 -12.41
C GLU A 715 2.41 -4.03 -11.51
N GLN A 716 3.33 -3.22 -10.98
CA GLN A 716 3.00 -2.02 -10.21
C GLN A 716 2.30 -0.96 -11.07
N GLY A 717 2.78 -0.71 -12.29
CA GLY A 717 2.17 0.24 -13.23
C GLY A 717 0.76 -0.17 -13.65
N TYR A 718 0.53 -1.47 -13.88
CA TYR A 718 -0.80 -2.01 -14.18
C TYR A 718 -1.78 -1.80 -13.01
N GLN A 719 -1.37 -2.13 -11.78
CA GLN A 719 -2.22 -1.92 -10.59
C GLN A 719 -2.52 -0.44 -10.33
N LYS A 720 -1.55 0.46 -10.56
CA LYS A 720 -1.76 1.91 -10.53
C LYS A 720 -2.74 2.37 -11.60
N GLU A 721 -2.62 1.88 -12.84
CA GLU A 721 -3.48 2.32 -13.95
C GLU A 721 -4.96 1.97 -13.72
N LEU A 722 -5.23 0.82 -13.09
CA LEU A 722 -6.59 0.42 -12.71
C LEU A 722 -7.25 1.38 -11.72
N MET A 723 -6.50 2.20 -10.97
CA MET A 723 -7.07 3.26 -10.11
C MET A 723 -7.70 4.41 -10.92
N TYR A 724 -7.33 4.54 -12.20
CA TYR A 724 -7.85 5.57 -13.12
C TYR A 724 -8.86 5.01 -14.13
N LYS A 725 -9.27 3.73 -13.97
CA LYS A 725 -10.35 3.10 -14.75
C LYS A 725 -11.72 3.56 -14.25
N HIS A 726 -12.57 3.95 -15.19
CA HIS A 726 -13.99 4.24 -14.98
C HIS A 726 -14.82 2.94 -14.94
N SER A 727 -15.90 2.96 -14.18
CA SER A 727 -16.95 1.93 -14.11
C SER A 727 -17.56 1.55 -15.48
N ASN A 728 -17.49 2.45 -16.46
CA ASN A 728 -17.94 2.23 -17.83
C ASN A 728 -16.91 1.55 -18.76
N GLY A 729 -15.67 1.31 -18.29
CA GLY A 729 -14.58 0.67 -19.05
C GLY A 729 -13.48 1.59 -19.58
N SER A 730 -13.68 2.92 -19.55
CA SER A 730 -12.71 3.91 -20.04
C SER A 730 -11.68 4.34 -18.99
N TYR A 731 -10.69 5.14 -19.41
CA TYR A 731 -9.64 5.70 -18.54
C TYR A 731 -9.58 7.22 -18.71
N SER A 732 -9.27 7.95 -17.63
CA SER A 732 -8.98 9.41 -17.65
C SER A 732 -7.76 9.72 -16.78
N ALA A 733 -7.34 10.99 -16.70
CA ALA A 733 -6.20 11.38 -15.88
C ALA A 733 -6.42 11.05 -14.38
N PHE A 734 -7.61 11.32 -13.85
CA PHE A 734 -7.93 11.16 -12.42
C PHE A 734 -9.06 10.16 -12.14
N GLY A 735 -9.35 9.25 -13.09
CA GLY A 735 -10.41 8.25 -12.96
C GLY A 735 -11.79 8.88 -12.73
N GLU A 736 -12.59 8.27 -11.85
CA GLU A 736 -13.94 8.74 -11.48
C GLU A 736 -13.99 10.16 -10.84
N MET A 737 -12.84 10.82 -10.61
CA MET A 737 -12.79 12.25 -10.27
C MET A 737 -12.92 13.19 -11.50
N ASP A 738 -12.90 12.64 -12.71
CA ASP A 738 -13.23 13.34 -13.95
C ASP A 738 -14.62 12.92 -14.43
N GLY A 739 -15.44 13.87 -14.91
CA GLY A 739 -16.84 13.58 -15.27
C GLY A 739 -17.06 12.71 -16.52
N ASN A 740 -15.99 12.34 -17.24
CA ASN A 740 -16.00 11.41 -18.38
C ASN A 740 -14.60 10.84 -18.63
N GLY A 741 -14.53 9.60 -19.12
CA GLY A 741 -13.30 9.01 -19.66
C GLY A 741 -12.81 9.67 -20.96
N ASN A 742 -11.56 9.42 -21.30
CA ASN A 742 -10.87 10.01 -22.44
C ASN A 742 -10.64 9.02 -23.59
N THR A 743 -11.03 9.36 -24.82
CA THR A 743 -10.88 8.47 -25.99
C THR A 743 -9.45 8.21 -26.44
N TRP A 744 -8.56 9.21 -26.32
CA TRP A 744 -7.14 9.03 -26.66
C TRP A 744 -6.43 8.16 -25.61
N LEU A 745 -6.60 8.47 -24.32
CA LEU A 745 -5.94 7.74 -23.23
C LEU A 745 -6.46 6.30 -23.15
N THR A 746 -7.77 6.09 -23.27
CA THR A 746 -8.34 4.73 -23.30
C THR A 746 -7.72 3.90 -24.42
N ALA A 747 -7.50 4.47 -25.60
CA ALA A 747 -6.82 3.76 -26.70
C ALA A 747 -5.34 3.49 -26.41
N PHE A 748 -4.62 4.43 -25.80
CA PHE A 748 -3.21 4.27 -25.44
C PHE A 748 -3.00 3.21 -24.36
N VAL A 749 -3.78 3.25 -23.28
CA VAL A 749 -3.82 2.21 -22.22
C VAL A 749 -4.14 0.86 -22.84
N THR A 750 -5.17 0.77 -23.68
CA THR A 750 -5.59 -0.49 -24.33
C THR A 750 -4.52 -1.06 -25.25
N LYS A 751 -3.82 -0.22 -26.05
CA LYS A 751 -2.63 -0.61 -26.84
C LYS A 751 -1.55 -1.20 -25.94
N CYS A 752 -1.16 -0.48 -24.89
CA CYS A 752 -0.05 -0.89 -24.04
C CYS A 752 -0.38 -2.16 -23.24
N PHE A 753 -1.62 -2.31 -22.77
CA PHE A 753 -2.07 -3.54 -22.11
C PHE A 753 -2.02 -4.74 -23.07
N GLY A 754 -2.52 -4.59 -24.31
CA GLY A 754 -2.43 -5.66 -25.32
C GLY A 754 -0.99 -6.04 -25.73
N GLN A 755 -0.02 -5.13 -25.56
CA GLN A 755 1.41 -5.41 -25.76
C GLN A 755 2.09 -5.97 -24.50
N ALA A 756 1.65 -5.58 -23.31
CA ALA A 756 2.17 -6.07 -22.03
C ALA A 756 1.70 -7.49 -21.68
N GLN A 757 0.61 -7.99 -22.30
CA GLN A 757 0.17 -9.39 -22.21
C GLN A 757 1.23 -10.43 -22.64
N GLU A 758 2.30 -10.03 -23.36
CA GLU A 758 3.44 -10.91 -23.66
C GLU A 758 4.39 -11.11 -22.46
N PHE A 759 4.32 -10.26 -21.43
CA PHE A 759 5.26 -10.23 -20.30
C PHE A 759 4.60 -10.40 -18.93
N ILE A 760 3.38 -9.89 -18.73
CA ILE A 760 2.64 -9.91 -17.45
C ILE A 760 1.20 -10.38 -17.63
N PHE A 761 0.56 -10.84 -16.54
CA PHE A 761 -0.87 -11.12 -16.54
C PHE A 761 -1.68 -9.83 -16.52
N ILE A 762 -2.61 -9.71 -17.46
CA ILE A 762 -3.59 -8.62 -17.56
C ILE A 762 -4.95 -9.27 -17.80
N ASP A 763 -5.95 -8.89 -16.99
CA ASP A 763 -7.32 -9.38 -17.14
C ASP A 763 -7.94 -8.87 -18.45
N ASP A 764 -8.27 -9.80 -19.35
CA ASP A 764 -8.92 -9.54 -20.63
C ASP A 764 -10.19 -8.72 -20.49
N LYS A 765 -10.93 -8.83 -19.36
CA LYS A 765 -12.13 -8.02 -19.12
C LYS A 765 -11.81 -6.52 -19.17
N ASN A 766 -10.69 -6.10 -18.60
CA ASN A 766 -10.29 -4.68 -18.60
C ASN A 766 -9.97 -4.16 -20.02
N ILE A 767 -9.54 -5.04 -20.93
CA ILE A 767 -9.34 -4.74 -22.35
C ILE A 767 -10.70 -4.75 -23.10
N GLN A 768 -11.56 -5.73 -22.87
CA GLN A 768 -12.87 -5.82 -23.54
C GLN A 768 -13.83 -4.69 -23.13
N ASP A 769 -13.83 -4.28 -21.86
CA ASP A 769 -14.60 -3.13 -21.37
C ASP A 769 -14.21 -1.85 -22.13
N ALA A 770 -12.89 -1.59 -22.25
CA ALA A 770 -12.35 -0.43 -22.96
C ALA A 770 -12.64 -0.46 -24.47
N LEU A 771 -12.49 -1.62 -25.12
CA LEU A 771 -12.86 -1.82 -26.53
C LEU A 771 -14.36 -1.58 -26.77
N LYS A 772 -15.23 -2.10 -25.89
CA LYS A 772 -16.70 -1.90 -25.94
C LYS A 772 -17.06 -0.42 -25.82
N TRP A 773 -16.40 0.31 -24.92
CA TRP A 773 -16.60 1.75 -24.77
C TRP A 773 -16.08 2.56 -25.97
N MET A 774 -14.89 2.25 -26.50
CA MET A 774 -14.37 2.90 -27.72
C MET A 774 -15.25 2.64 -28.95
N ALA A 775 -15.78 1.42 -29.10
CA ALA A 775 -16.74 1.09 -30.17
C ALA A 775 -18.04 1.91 -30.07
N GLY A 776 -18.48 2.22 -28.84
CA GLY A 776 -19.63 3.10 -28.59
C GLY A 776 -19.39 4.58 -28.97
N ASN A 777 -18.13 4.99 -29.11
CA ASN A 777 -17.73 6.35 -29.49
C ASN A 777 -17.27 6.46 -30.97
N GLN A 778 -17.47 5.41 -31.78
CA GLN A 778 -17.23 5.46 -33.23
C GLN A 778 -18.44 6.07 -33.95
N LEU A 779 -18.19 7.11 -34.75
CA LEU A 779 -19.21 7.87 -35.48
C LEU A 779 -19.71 7.11 -36.72
N PRO A 780 -20.89 7.47 -37.28
CA PRO A 780 -21.39 6.90 -38.54
C PRO A 780 -20.48 7.11 -39.76
N SER A 781 -19.52 8.04 -39.68
CA SER A 781 -18.45 8.26 -40.67
C SER A 781 -17.35 7.18 -40.63
N GLY A 782 -17.31 6.36 -39.58
CA GLY A 782 -16.23 5.42 -39.27
C GLY A 782 -15.09 6.04 -38.45
N CYS A 783 -15.06 7.37 -38.31
CA CYS A 783 -14.11 8.10 -37.49
C CYS A 783 -14.47 8.01 -36.00
N TYR A 784 -13.54 8.33 -35.09
CA TYR A 784 -13.79 8.33 -33.64
C TYR A 784 -14.05 9.74 -33.11
N ALA A 785 -15.06 9.88 -32.25
CA ALA A 785 -15.31 11.13 -31.55
C ALA A 785 -14.19 11.43 -30.55
N ASN A 786 -13.82 12.70 -30.40
CA ASN A 786 -12.93 13.16 -29.33
C ASN A 786 -13.78 13.41 -28.06
N VAL A 787 -13.65 12.55 -27.04
CA VAL A 787 -14.44 12.58 -25.81
C VAL A 787 -13.52 12.63 -24.58
N GLY A 788 -13.94 13.37 -23.56
CA GLY A 788 -13.13 13.72 -22.39
C GLY A 788 -12.22 14.93 -22.62
N LYS A 789 -11.65 15.47 -21.54
CA LYS A 789 -10.43 16.30 -21.63
C LYS A 789 -9.23 15.37 -21.55
N LEU A 790 -8.15 15.66 -22.29
CA LEU A 790 -6.81 15.15 -21.99
C LEU A 790 -6.04 16.32 -21.41
N LEU A 791 -5.31 16.11 -20.32
CA LEU A 791 -4.51 17.17 -19.71
C LEU A 791 -3.15 17.23 -20.40
N HIS A 792 -2.49 16.10 -20.60
CA HIS A 792 -1.24 16.01 -21.35
C HIS A 792 -1.48 16.15 -22.87
N THR A 793 -1.71 17.39 -23.33
CA THR A 793 -1.79 17.71 -24.78
C THR A 793 -0.54 17.23 -25.52
N ALA A 794 0.66 17.42 -24.94
CA ALA A 794 1.91 16.87 -25.47
C ALA A 794 2.10 15.34 -25.34
N MET A 795 1.06 14.60 -24.89
CA MET A 795 0.98 13.14 -24.96
C MET A 795 -0.04 12.67 -26.00
N LYS A 796 -1.13 13.42 -26.19
CA LYS A 796 -1.90 13.43 -27.45
C LYS A 796 -0.93 13.51 -28.65
N GLY A 797 0.14 14.30 -28.48
CA GLY A 797 1.16 14.51 -29.49
C GLY A 797 0.72 15.58 -30.47
N GLY A 798 1.07 15.44 -31.74
CA GLY A 798 0.48 16.24 -32.82
C GLY A 798 -0.98 15.87 -33.17
N VAL A 799 -1.59 14.91 -32.47
CA VAL A 799 -3.01 14.54 -32.65
C VAL A 799 -3.87 15.66 -32.09
N ASP A 800 -4.55 16.43 -32.95
CA ASP A 800 -5.57 17.38 -32.50
C ASP A 800 -6.94 17.19 -33.14
N ASP A 801 -6.97 16.90 -34.44
CA ASP A 801 -8.17 16.71 -35.25
C ASP A 801 -8.75 15.28 -35.24
N GLU A 802 -10.00 15.12 -35.67
CA GLU A 802 -10.74 13.85 -35.74
C GLU A 802 -10.06 12.77 -36.61
N ILE A 803 -9.34 13.17 -37.67
CA ILE A 803 -8.64 12.25 -38.58
C ILE A 803 -7.38 11.74 -37.90
N SER A 804 -6.61 12.62 -37.27
CA SER A 804 -5.41 12.25 -36.49
C SER A 804 -5.74 11.35 -35.31
N LEU A 805 -6.86 11.60 -34.60
CA LEU A 805 -7.33 10.74 -33.50
C LEU A 805 -7.76 9.37 -34.03
N THR A 806 -8.50 9.35 -35.16
CA THR A 806 -8.90 8.09 -35.82
C THR A 806 -7.68 7.30 -36.31
N ALA A 807 -6.63 7.98 -36.80
CA ALA A 807 -5.39 7.35 -37.24
C ALA A 807 -4.66 6.71 -36.05
N TYR A 808 -4.54 7.43 -34.93
CA TYR A 808 -3.95 6.90 -33.70
C TYR A 808 -4.70 5.68 -33.15
N ILE A 809 -6.04 5.75 -33.03
CA ILE A 809 -6.87 4.64 -32.53
C ILE A 809 -6.79 3.43 -33.48
N THR A 810 -6.79 3.67 -34.80
CA THR A 810 -6.67 2.57 -35.79
C THR A 810 -5.28 1.92 -35.73
N ALA A 811 -4.20 2.70 -35.56
CA ALA A 811 -2.85 2.17 -35.35
C ALA A 811 -2.74 1.38 -34.02
N ALA A 812 -3.31 1.89 -32.93
CA ALA A 812 -3.38 1.22 -31.64
C ALA A 812 -4.03 -0.17 -31.73
N LEU A 813 -5.18 -0.27 -32.40
CA LEU A 813 -5.87 -1.56 -32.63
C LEU A 813 -5.04 -2.53 -33.48
N LEU A 814 -4.40 -2.05 -34.56
CA LEU A 814 -3.52 -2.86 -35.40
C LEU A 814 -2.27 -3.34 -34.64
N GLU A 815 -1.70 -2.50 -33.77
CA GLU A 815 -0.58 -2.86 -32.89
C GLU A 815 -0.95 -3.91 -31.83
N MET A 816 -2.22 -3.98 -31.42
CA MET A 816 -2.78 -5.07 -30.62
C MET A 816 -3.07 -6.35 -31.43
N LYS A 817 -2.59 -6.44 -32.68
CA LYS A 817 -2.78 -7.58 -33.59
C LYS A 817 -4.25 -7.82 -34.00
N LYS A 818 -5.11 -6.80 -33.94
CA LYS A 818 -6.44 -6.85 -34.59
C LYS A 818 -6.26 -6.94 -36.11
N THR A 819 -7.11 -7.75 -36.76
CA THR A 819 -7.08 -7.84 -38.24
C THR A 819 -7.83 -6.67 -38.87
N THR A 820 -7.58 -6.45 -40.17
CA THR A 820 -8.30 -5.48 -41.01
C THR A 820 -9.79 -5.79 -41.15
N ASP A 821 -10.21 -7.02 -40.82
CA ASP A 821 -11.60 -7.48 -40.84
C ASP A 821 -12.38 -7.11 -39.57
N ASP A 822 -11.70 -6.67 -38.50
CA ASP A 822 -12.36 -6.18 -37.29
C ASP A 822 -13.21 -4.94 -37.64
N PRO A 823 -14.51 -4.90 -37.28
CA PRO A 823 -15.41 -3.82 -37.69
C PRO A 823 -14.98 -2.44 -37.18
N MET A 824 -14.24 -2.35 -36.07
CA MET A 824 -13.68 -1.09 -35.57
C MET A 824 -12.58 -0.58 -36.51
N VAL A 825 -11.64 -1.48 -36.87
CA VAL A 825 -10.48 -1.19 -37.73
C VAL A 825 -10.91 -0.89 -39.16
N SER A 826 -11.80 -1.72 -39.73
CA SER A 826 -12.28 -1.58 -41.11
C SER A 826 -12.97 -0.22 -41.34
N ARG A 827 -13.82 0.21 -40.41
CA ARG A 827 -14.49 1.53 -40.43
C ARG A 827 -13.52 2.68 -40.19
N GLY A 828 -12.55 2.52 -39.29
CA GLY A 828 -11.48 3.51 -39.08
C GLY A 828 -10.69 3.74 -40.37
N LEU A 829 -10.20 2.67 -40.99
CA LEU A 829 -9.50 2.73 -42.29
C LEU A 829 -10.38 3.35 -43.39
N GLN A 830 -11.69 3.10 -43.41
CA GLN A 830 -12.60 3.74 -44.37
C GLN A 830 -12.67 5.27 -44.17
N CYS A 831 -12.76 5.76 -42.92
CA CYS A 831 -12.66 7.19 -42.62
C CYS A 831 -11.31 7.77 -43.10
N LEU A 832 -10.19 7.12 -42.76
CA LEU A 832 -8.85 7.61 -43.08
C LEU A 832 -8.57 7.65 -44.59
N LYS A 833 -9.04 6.65 -45.36
CA LYS A 833 -8.89 6.63 -46.83
C LYS A 833 -9.59 7.81 -47.51
N ASN A 834 -10.71 8.27 -46.98
CA ASN A 834 -11.43 9.43 -47.52
C ASN A 834 -10.68 10.76 -47.27
N SER A 835 -9.94 10.86 -46.16
CA SER A 835 -9.25 12.08 -45.72
C SER A 835 -7.74 12.13 -46.05
N ALA A 836 -7.14 11.02 -46.49
CA ALA A 836 -5.71 10.95 -46.81
C ALA A 836 -5.30 11.97 -47.90
N SER A 837 -6.17 12.22 -48.88
CA SER A 837 -5.91 13.15 -50.00
C SER A 837 -6.11 14.63 -49.68
N SER A 838 -6.72 14.97 -48.53
CA SER A 838 -7.05 16.35 -48.14
C SER A 838 -6.20 16.89 -46.97
N THR A 839 -5.36 16.03 -46.38
CA THR A 839 -4.60 16.34 -45.16
C THR A 839 -3.33 17.15 -45.46
N THR A 840 -3.24 18.37 -44.91
CA THR A 840 -2.09 19.28 -45.07
C THR A 840 -1.07 19.23 -43.92
N SER A 841 -1.43 18.65 -42.77
CA SER A 841 -0.54 18.54 -41.61
C SER A 841 0.55 17.48 -41.83
N LEU A 842 1.82 17.85 -41.70
CA LEU A 842 2.97 16.95 -41.75
C LEU A 842 2.85 15.82 -40.72
N TYR A 843 2.45 16.16 -39.49
CA TYR A 843 2.21 15.20 -38.42
C TYR A 843 1.15 14.16 -38.82
N THR A 844 -0.01 14.63 -39.27
CA THR A 844 -1.12 13.74 -39.64
C THR A 844 -0.76 12.89 -40.87
N GLN A 845 0.03 13.41 -41.82
CA GLN A 845 0.59 12.63 -42.94
C GLN A 845 1.53 11.50 -42.46
N ALA A 846 2.42 11.76 -41.49
CA ALA A 846 3.33 10.76 -40.94
C ALA A 846 2.59 9.66 -40.15
N LEU A 847 1.61 10.05 -39.33
CA LEU A 847 0.77 9.12 -38.58
C LEU A 847 -0.10 8.25 -39.52
N LEU A 848 -0.68 8.85 -40.57
CA LEU A 848 -1.37 8.11 -41.64
C LEU A 848 -0.42 7.14 -42.35
N ALA A 849 0.80 7.57 -42.71
CA ALA A 849 1.79 6.70 -43.35
C ALA A 849 2.17 5.50 -42.47
N TYR A 850 2.25 5.68 -41.15
CA TYR A 850 2.43 4.59 -40.20
C TYR A 850 1.20 3.67 -40.13
N THR A 851 0.01 4.22 -39.96
CA THR A 851 -1.26 3.46 -39.88
C THR A 851 -1.50 2.61 -41.13
N PHE A 852 -1.29 3.17 -42.33
CA PHE A 852 -1.39 2.42 -43.59
C PHE A 852 -0.25 1.41 -43.77
N SER A 853 0.94 1.65 -43.20
CA SER A 853 2.01 0.64 -43.16
C SER A 853 1.65 -0.56 -42.28
N LEU A 854 0.94 -0.35 -41.16
CA LEU A 854 0.43 -1.43 -40.30
C LEU A 854 -0.72 -2.20 -40.97
N ALA A 855 -1.60 -1.49 -41.71
CA ALA A 855 -2.72 -2.10 -42.43
C ALA A 855 -2.33 -2.84 -43.72
N GLY A 856 -1.07 -2.75 -44.17
CA GLY A 856 -0.60 -3.35 -45.43
C GLY A 856 -0.97 -2.57 -46.70
N GLU A 857 -1.52 -1.36 -46.57
CA GLU A 857 -1.99 -0.48 -47.66
C GLU A 857 -0.80 0.26 -48.31
N MET A 858 0.10 -0.52 -48.94
CA MET A 858 1.41 -0.06 -49.39
C MET A 858 1.37 1.09 -50.40
N ASP A 859 0.35 1.16 -51.26
CA ASP A 859 0.25 2.22 -52.28
C ASP A 859 0.00 3.60 -51.65
N ILE A 860 -0.95 3.68 -50.70
CA ILE A 860 -1.25 4.93 -49.97
C ILE A 860 -0.07 5.33 -49.10
N ARG A 861 0.56 4.36 -48.40
CA ARG A 861 1.82 4.56 -47.66
C ARG A 861 2.89 5.21 -48.53
N ASN A 862 3.14 4.68 -49.73
CA ASN A 862 4.23 5.15 -50.58
C ASN A 862 3.98 6.60 -51.05
N ILE A 863 2.73 6.95 -51.39
CA ILE A 863 2.34 8.32 -51.75
C ILE A 863 2.62 9.29 -50.59
N LEU A 864 2.23 8.94 -49.37
CA LEU A 864 2.45 9.78 -48.19
C LEU A 864 3.95 9.93 -47.86
N LEU A 865 4.73 8.84 -47.94
CA LEU A 865 6.17 8.91 -47.71
C LEU A 865 6.92 9.71 -48.79
N GLU A 866 6.45 9.70 -50.05
CA GLU A 866 6.99 10.59 -51.09
C GLU A 866 6.63 12.08 -50.87
N GLN A 867 5.52 12.39 -50.20
CA GLN A 867 5.17 13.76 -49.80
C GLN A 867 6.00 14.25 -48.61
N LEU A 868 6.26 13.36 -47.65
CA LEU A 868 7.12 13.62 -46.49
C LEU A 868 8.59 13.75 -46.91
N ASP A 869 9.09 12.89 -47.80
CA ASP A 869 10.46 12.95 -48.34
C ASP A 869 10.80 14.29 -49.01
N ARG A 870 9.82 14.98 -49.61
CA ARG A 870 9.99 16.31 -50.24
C ARG A 870 10.16 17.43 -49.22
N GLN A 871 9.85 17.18 -47.96
CA GLN A 871 9.85 18.14 -46.85
C GLN A 871 10.83 17.73 -45.74
N ALA A 872 11.71 16.76 -46.02
CA ALA A 872 12.74 16.30 -45.10
C ALA A 872 13.89 17.32 -44.96
N ILE A 873 14.26 17.64 -43.73
CA ILE A 873 15.38 18.52 -43.40
C ILE A 873 16.63 17.65 -43.22
N ILE A 874 17.62 17.85 -44.10
CA ILE A 874 18.87 17.09 -44.13
C ILE A 874 20.02 17.96 -43.62
N SER A 875 20.69 17.51 -42.57
CA SER A 875 21.81 18.21 -41.92
C SER A 875 22.99 17.26 -41.74
N GLY A 876 23.94 17.28 -42.68
CA GLY A 876 25.04 16.31 -42.73
C GLY A 876 24.54 14.91 -43.06
N GLU A 877 24.89 13.91 -42.23
CA GLU A 877 24.31 12.55 -42.32
C GLU A 877 22.94 12.43 -41.63
N SER A 878 22.45 13.48 -40.96
CA SER A 878 21.20 13.44 -40.17
C SER A 878 19.98 13.90 -40.96
N ILE A 879 18.82 13.27 -40.72
CA ILE A 879 17.55 13.53 -41.41
C ILE A 879 16.43 13.67 -40.37
N HIS A 880 15.62 14.72 -40.48
CA HIS A 880 14.46 14.95 -39.62
C HIS A 880 13.36 15.72 -40.33
N TRP A 881 12.22 15.90 -39.67
CA TRP A 881 11.11 16.74 -40.11
C TRP A 881 10.75 17.71 -38.99
N SER A 882 10.29 18.90 -39.36
CA SER A 882 9.78 19.89 -38.41
C SER A 882 8.51 20.54 -38.93
N GLN A 883 7.58 20.88 -38.03
CA GLN A 883 6.35 21.57 -38.39
C GLN A 883 6.54 23.10 -38.56
N LYS A 884 7.72 23.65 -38.21
CA LYS A 884 8.08 25.07 -38.35
C LYS A 884 9.45 25.23 -39.06
N PRO A 885 9.51 25.56 -40.36
CA PRO A 885 10.75 25.49 -41.14
C PRO A 885 11.75 26.63 -40.91
N THR A 886 11.47 27.61 -40.05
CA THR A 886 12.32 28.79 -39.82
C THR A 886 12.94 28.79 -38.42
N ARG A 887 14.23 28.48 -38.33
CA ARG A 887 15.12 28.87 -37.20
C ARG A 887 15.99 30.06 -37.59
N SER A 888 16.34 30.87 -36.60
CA SER A 888 17.31 31.96 -36.70
C SER A 888 18.74 31.42 -36.78
N SER A 889 19.67 32.18 -37.35
CA SER A 889 21.11 31.83 -37.36
C SER A 889 21.79 31.92 -35.99
N ASP A 890 21.10 32.52 -35.01
CA ASP A 890 21.67 32.91 -33.72
C ASP A 890 21.23 31.97 -32.58
N ASP A 891 20.45 30.93 -32.89
CA ASP A 891 20.01 29.93 -31.91
C ASP A 891 21.21 29.09 -31.43
N SER A 892 21.41 29.00 -30.11
CA SER A 892 22.59 28.32 -29.55
C SER A 892 22.61 26.81 -29.88
N PRO A 893 23.80 26.15 -29.91
CA PRO A 893 23.91 24.69 -30.04
C PRO A 893 23.16 23.87 -28.98
N TRP A 894 22.71 24.52 -27.90
CA TRP A 894 22.01 23.94 -26.76
C TRP A 894 20.48 24.19 -26.78
N ALA A 895 19.92 24.73 -27.86
CA ALA A 895 18.50 25.08 -27.93
C ALA A 895 17.60 23.85 -28.07
N THR A 896 16.62 23.69 -27.15
CA THR A 896 15.61 22.63 -27.17
C THR A 896 14.90 22.53 -28.52
N LEU A 897 14.56 21.33 -28.95
CA LEU A 897 13.70 21.07 -30.11
C LEU A 897 12.30 20.69 -29.63
N GLU A 898 11.28 21.09 -30.41
CA GLU A 898 9.88 20.84 -30.06
C GLU A 898 9.60 19.33 -30.06
N ALA A 899 9.01 18.80 -28.98
CA ALA A 899 8.75 17.35 -28.83
C ALA A 899 7.94 16.76 -30.00
N VAL A 900 7.08 17.57 -30.63
CA VAL A 900 6.29 17.19 -31.82
C VAL A 900 7.19 16.81 -33.00
N ASP A 901 8.34 17.46 -33.18
CA ASP A 901 9.28 17.14 -34.27
C ASP A 901 9.99 15.80 -34.05
N VAL A 902 10.21 15.43 -32.78
CA VAL A 902 10.75 14.12 -32.38
C VAL A 902 9.71 13.02 -32.63
N GLU A 903 8.45 13.23 -32.21
CA GLU A 903 7.36 12.27 -32.44
C GLU A 903 7.06 12.08 -33.95
N LEU A 904 6.95 13.18 -34.70
CA LEU A 904 6.80 13.21 -36.16
C LEU A 904 7.91 12.39 -36.84
N THR A 905 9.17 12.66 -36.50
CA THR A 905 10.33 11.98 -37.06
C THR A 905 10.37 10.49 -36.67
N ALA A 906 9.88 10.14 -35.48
CA ALA A 906 9.76 8.76 -35.02
C ALA A 906 8.65 7.97 -35.76
N TYR A 907 7.48 8.55 -36.05
CA TYR A 907 6.47 7.89 -36.89
C TYR A 907 6.97 7.66 -38.32
N VAL A 908 7.70 8.61 -38.90
CA VAL A 908 8.30 8.40 -40.24
C VAL A 908 9.30 7.23 -40.22
N LEU A 909 10.13 7.13 -39.18
CA LEU A 909 11.03 5.98 -38.98
C LEU A 909 10.24 4.66 -38.82
N LEU A 910 9.16 4.64 -38.03
CA LEU A 910 8.29 3.47 -37.87
C LEU A 910 7.58 3.07 -39.18
N ALA A 911 7.15 4.03 -40.00
CA ALA A 911 6.52 3.79 -41.30
C ALA A 911 7.53 3.23 -42.34
N TRP A 912 8.80 3.61 -42.27
CA TRP A 912 9.87 2.95 -43.02
C TRP A 912 10.10 1.51 -42.52
N LEU A 913 10.33 1.33 -41.21
CA LEU A 913 10.67 0.04 -40.59
C LEU A 913 9.52 -0.99 -40.54
N SER A 914 8.28 -0.61 -40.88
CA SER A 914 7.15 -1.55 -40.96
C SER A 914 7.13 -2.39 -42.24
N LYS A 915 7.97 -2.07 -43.23
CA LYS A 915 8.12 -2.85 -44.46
C LYS A 915 8.91 -4.14 -44.20
N ALA A 916 8.34 -5.29 -44.53
CA ALA A 916 8.91 -6.62 -44.22
C ALA A 916 10.29 -6.94 -44.85
N SER A 917 10.75 -6.15 -45.82
CA SER A 917 12.12 -6.21 -46.37
C SER A 917 12.56 -4.82 -46.83
N LEU A 918 13.74 -4.40 -46.37
CA LEU A 918 14.29 -3.06 -46.59
C LEU A 918 15.46 -3.10 -47.58
N THR A 919 15.48 -2.17 -48.52
CA THR A 919 16.62 -1.98 -49.43
C THR A 919 17.73 -1.19 -48.73
N GLN A 920 18.98 -1.32 -49.22
CA GLN A 920 20.13 -0.59 -48.66
C GLN A 920 19.94 0.94 -48.62
N LYS A 921 19.14 1.50 -49.53
CA LYS A 921 18.78 2.94 -49.56
C LYS A 921 17.79 3.30 -48.45
N GLU A 922 16.84 2.43 -48.14
CA GLU A 922 15.89 2.61 -47.03
C GLU A 922 16.58 2.42 -45.68
N LEU A 923 17.51 1.47 -45.58
CA LEU A 923 18.37 1.29 -44.39
C LEU A 923 19.23 2.54 -44.16
N ALA A 924 19.89 3.08 -45.18
CA ALA A 924 20.68 4.30 -45.07
C ALA A 924 19.85 5.51 -44.60
N LYS A 925 18.61 5.66 -45.10
CA LYS A 925 17.68 6.67 -44.59
C LYS A 925 17.35 6.45 -43.12
N ALA A 926 16.95 5.23 -42.73
CA ALA A 926 16.62 4.90 -41.34
C ALA A 926 17.80 5.21 -40.39
N THR A 927 19.04 4.91 -40.80
CA THR A 927 20.26 5.27 -40.06
C THR A 927 20.39 6.78 -39.89
N GLY A 928 20.16 7.58 -40.94
CA GLY A 928 20.23 9.05 -40.87
C GLY A 928 19.15 9.68 -39.97
N ILE A 929 17.97 9.06 -39.89
CA ILE A 929 16.91 9.47 -38.96
C ILE A 929 17.30 9.13 -37.52
N VAL A 930 17.81 7.93 -37.27
CA VAL A 930 18.30 7.52 -35.93
C VAL A 930 19.49 8.36 -35.49
N ALA A 931 20.38 8.76 -36.41
CA ALA A 931 21.48 9.66 -36.11
C ALA A 931 21.04 11.05 -35.62
N TRP A 932 19.83 11.51 -36.00
CA TRP A 932 19.21 12.71 -35.44
C TRP A 932 18.55 12.41 -34.09
N LEU A 933 17.68 11.39 -34.02
CA LEU A 933 16.96 11.03 -32.78
C LEU A 933 17.91 10.74 -31.61
N ALA A 934 19.06 10.11 -31.87
CA ALA A 934 20.07 9.83 -30.84
C ALA A 934 20.63 11.10 -30.18
N LYS A 935 20.59 12.26 -30.86
CA LYS A 935 21.01 13.56 -30.33
C LYS A 935 19.97 14.22 -29.42
N GLN A 936 18.68 13.91 -29.60
CA GLN A 936 17.55 14.55 -28.91
C GLN A 936 17.23 13.96 -27.52
N ARG A 937 18.12 13.14 -26.96
CA ARG A 937 17.87 12.38 -25.72
C ARG A 937 18.37 13.11 -24.48
N ASN A 938 17.53 13.09 -23.44
CA ASN A 938 17.83 13.60 -22.10
C ASN A 938 18.87 12.72 -21.38
N ALA A 939 19.46 13.23 -20.29
CA ALA A 939 20.53 12.58 -19.52
C ALA A 939 20.19 11.17 -18.98
N TYR A 940 18.90 10.81 -18.94
CA TYR A 940 18.38 9.57 -18.38
C TYR A 940 18.02 8.55 -19.47
N GLY A 941 17.97 8.97 -20.74
CA GLY A 941 17.71 8.12 -21.91
C GLY A 941 16.30 8.25 -22.50
N GLY A 942 15.44 9.10 -21.94
CA GLY A 942 14.20 9.55 -22.58
C GLY A 942 14.42 10.76 -23.50
N PHE A 943 13.35 11.48 -23.83
CA PHE A 943 13.34 12.68 -24.68
C PHE A 943 12.75 13.88 -23.91
N SER A 944 12.03 14.81 -24.55
CA SER A 944 11.58 16.07 -23.93
C SER A 944 10.13 16.04 -23.41
N SER A 945 9.29 15.11 -23.88
CA SER A 945 7.91 14.89 -23.40
C SER A 945 7.68 13.39 -23.10
N THR A 946 6.41 13.00 -22.93
CA THR A 946 5.99 11.59 -22.89
C THR A 946 6.03 10.95 -24.26
N GLN A 947 5.26 11.48 -25.22
CA GLN A 947 4.84 10.70 -26.38
C GLN A 947 5.95 10.59 -27.43
N ASP A 948 6.77 11.63 -27.56
CA ASP A 948 8.06 11.55 -28.23
C ASP A 948 8.95 10.47 -27.58
N THR A 949 9.05 10.40 -26.25
CA THR A 949 9.81 9.34 -25.55
C THR A 949 9.25 7.96 -25.86
N VAL A 950 7.93 7.77 -25.76
CA VAL A 950 7.24 6.49 -26.02
C VAL A 950 7.42 6.05 -27.48
N VAL A 951 7.12 6.92 -28.45
CA VAL A 951 7.16 6.60 -29.88
C VAL A 951 8.60 6.54 -30.41
N ALA A 952 9.52 7.37 -29.93
CA ALA A 952 10.94 7.29 -30.32
C ALA A 952 11.62 6.07 -29.70
N LEU A 953 11.34 5.68 -28.44
CA LEU A 953 11.86 4.41 -27.91
C LEU A 953 11.25 3.20 -28.63
N GLN A 954 9.96 3.25 -29.03
CA GLN A 954 9.36 2.24 -29.92
C GLN A 954 10.08 2.17 -31.28
N ALA A 955 10.41 3.32 -31.88
CA ALA A 955 11.11 3.42 -33.15
C ALA A 955 12.59 2.96 -33.08
N LEU A 956 13.31 3.35 -32.03
CA LEU A 956 14.70 2.95 -31.78
C LEU A 956 14.80 1.46 -31.45
N ALA A 957 13.88 0.91 -30.65
CA ALA A 957 13.78 -0.53 -30.42
C ALA A 957 13.57 -1.29 -31.74
N LYS A 958 12.60 -0.86 -32.56
CA LYS A 958 12.33 -1.46 -33.87
C LYS A 958 13.54 -1.37 -34.81
N TYR A 959 14.20 -0.21 -34.88
CA TYR A 959 15.43 -0.03 -35.65
C TYR A 959 16.53 -0.98 -35.18
N ALA A 960 16.76 -1.06 -33.87
CA ALA A 960 17.81 -1.89 -33.31
C ALA A 960 17.58 -3.39 -33.54
N THR A 961 16.33 -3.85 -33.59
CA THR A 961 16.00 -5.24 -34.00
C THR A 961 16.12 -5.52 -35.49
N THR A 962 16.21 -4.50 -36.36
CA THR A 962 16.15 -4.65 -37.83
C THR A 962 17.44 -4.26 -38.54
N VAL A 963 18.25 -3.36 -37.94
CA VAL A 963 19.40 -2.72 -38.62
C VAL A 963 20.70 -2.79 -37.80
N TYR A 964 20.62 -2.86 -36.46
CA TYR A 964 21.80 -2.76 -35.61
C TYR A 964 22.55 -4.09 -35.48
N ALA A 965 23.72 -4.19 -36.11
CA ALA A 965 24.66 -5.29 -35.92
C ALA A 965 25.51 -5.07 -34.64
N PRO A 966 25.88 -6.14 -33.90
CA PRO A 966 26.70 -6.01 -32.70
C PRO A 966 28.09 -5.45 -33.02
N SER A 967 28.53 -4.45 -32.25
CA SER A 967 29.89 -3.91 -32.33
C SER A 967 30.93 -4.94 -31.87
N GLU A 968 32.04 -5.07 -32.61
CA GLU A 968 33.12 -6.02 -32.29
C GLU A 968 34.02 -5.42 -31.19
N GLU A 969 34.74 -4.35 -31.53
CA GLU A 969 35.49 -3.53 -30.58
C GLU A 969 35.48 -2.06 -31.07
N VAL A 970 35.12 -1.14 -30.18
CA VAL A 970 35.22 0.31 -30.37
C VAL A 970 36.00 0.90 -29.19
N LYS A 971 37.03 1.69 -29.50
CA LYS A 971 37.83 2.45 -28.54
C LYS A 971 37.55 3.94 -28.73
N LEU A 972 37.06 4.59 -27.67
CA LEU A 972 36.75 6.01 -27.64
C LEU A 972 37.77 6.73 -26.74
N ALA A 973 38.57 7.63 -27.32
CA ALA A 973 39.39 8.55 -26.55
C ALA A 973 38.65 9.88 -26.37
N VAL A 974 38.63 10.38 -25.14
CA VAL A 974 38.15 11.72 -24.77
C VAL A 974 39.39 12.55 -24.43
N LYS A 975 39.60 13.66 -25.12
CA LYS A 975 40.76 14.55 -24.93
C LYS A 975 40.31 15.98 -24.66
N SER A 976 40.97 16.65 -23.72
CA SER A 976 40.88 18.10 -23.53
C SER A 976 42.12 18.79 -24.12
N ALA A 977 42.03 20.10 -24.37
CA ALA A 977 43.20 20.93 -24.67
C ALA A 977 44.21 20.97 -23.50
N GLU A 978 43.76 20.73 -22.27
CA GLU A 978 44.56 20.87 -21.04
C GLU A 978 45.03 19.52 -20.48
N ASN A 979 45.62 18.67 -21.34
CA ASN A 979 46.24 17.37 -21.01
C ASN A 979 45.34 16.26 -20.41
N PHE A 980 44.06 16.50 -20.12
CA PHE A 980 43.13 15.43 -19.75
C PHE A 980 42.91 14.48 -20.93
N GLN A 981 43.19 13.19 -20.74
CA GLN A 981 42.87 12.13 -21.69
C GLN A 981 42.35 10.88 -20.97
N HIS A 982 41.13 10.45 -21.28
CA HIS A 982 40.55 9.17 -20.85
C HIS A 982 40.24 8.30 -22.07
N SER A 983 40.28 6.97 -21.94
CA SER A 983 39.96 6.04 -23.04
C SER A 983 39.03 4.90 -22.62
N PHE A 984 37.83 4.89 -23.18
CA PHE A 984 36.82 3.85 -22.97
C PHE A 984 36.99 2.71 -23.97
N SER A 985 36.66 1.48 -23.56
CA SER A 985 36.64 0.30 -24.43
C SER A 985 35.26 -0.35 -24.42
N VAL A 986 34.66 -0.41 -25.60
CA VAL A 986 33.34 -0.98 -25.86
C VAL A 986 33.51 -2.25 -26.66
N GLN A 987 32.94 -3.34 -26.15
CA GLN A 987 33.00 -4.69 -26.68
C GLN A 987 31.61 -5.32 -26.60
N ALA A 988 31.36 -6.39 -27.36
CA ALA A 988 30.08 -7.11 -27.32
C ALA A 988 29.64 -7.52 -25.89
N ALA A 989 30.58 -7.82 -24.99
CA ALA A 989 30.31 -8.25 -23.61
C ALA A 989 29.90 -7.12 -22.65
N ASN A 990 30.39 -5.89 -22.84
CA ASN A 990 30.09 -4.74 -21.96
C ASN A 990 29.16 -3.70 -22.61
N ARG A 991 28.51 -4.02 -23.74
CA ARG A 991 27.64 -3.12 -24.51
C ARG A 991 26.53 -2.42 -23.71
N LEU A 992 25.96 -3.08 -22.69
CA LEU A 992 24.91 -2.54 -21.82
C LEU A 992 25.44 -1.87 -20.54
N VAL A 993 26.74 -1.93 -20.28
CA VAL A 993 27.35 -1.35 -19.08
C VAL A 993 27.60 0.13 -19.33
N LEU A 994 26.92 0.97 -18.57
CA LEU A 994 27.15 2.42 -18.56
C LEU A 994 28.55 2.70 -18.02
N GLN A 995 29.48 3.10 -18.89
CA GLN A 995 30.78 3.60 -18.48
C GLN A 995 30.67 5.11 -18.28
N GLN A 996 31.08 5.64 -17.13
CA GLN A 996 30.95 7.07 -16.80
C GLN A 996 32.27 7.60 -16.24
N GLU A 997 32.68 8.80 -16.68
CA GLU A 997 33.83 9.54 -16.15
C GLU A 997 33.43 11.01 -15.91
N THR A 998 33.97 11.64 -14.86
CA THR A 998 33.76 13.07 -14.59
C THR A 998 34.75 13.93 -15.39
N LEU A 999 34.27 15.06 -15.91
CA LEU A 999 35.08 16.00 -16.68
C LEU A 999 35.58 17.12 -15.74
N PRO A 1000 36.90 17.27 -15.53
CA PRO A 1000 37.43 18.12 -14.45
C PRO A 1000 37.42 19.62 -14.76
N ASN A 1001 37.54 20.01 -16.03
CA ASN A 1001 37.75 21.40 -16.42
C ASN A 1001 36.50 21.91 -17.16
N VAL A 1002 35.76 22.83 -16.54
CA VAL A 1002 34.56 23.48 -17.10
C VAL A 1002 34.62 24.98 -16.75
N PRO A 1003 34.47 25.91 -17.71
CA PRO A 1003 34.20 25.68 -19.14
C PRO A 1003 35.42 25.10 -19.88
N GLY A 1004 35.17 24.44 -21.02
CA GLY A 1004 36.26 23.81 -21.79
C GLY A 1004 35.77 23.07 -23.03
N VAL A 1005 36.68 22.86 -23.99
CA VAL A 1005 36.40 22.11 -25.23
C VAL A 1005 36.99 20.71 -25.13
N TYR A 1006 36.13 19.70 -25.30
CA TYR A 1006 36.49 18.29 -25.29
C TYR A 1006 36.32 17.69 -26.69
N THR A 1007 37.27 16.87 -27.12
CA THR A 1007 37.24 16.14 -28.39
C THR A 1007 37.07 14.65 -28.16
N LEU A 1008 36.16 14.05 -28.92
CA LEU A 1008 35.80 12.64 -28.91
C LEU A 1008 36.37 11.97 -30.15
N GLU A 1009 37.23 10.96 -30.00
CA GLU A 1009 37.80 10.19 -31.10
C GLU A 1009 37.39 8.71 -30.97
N ALA A 1010 36.49 8.25 -31.83
CA ALA A 1010 36.08 6.84 -31.90
C ALA A 1010 36.87 6.09 -32.99
N THR A 1011 37.37 4.91 -32.64
CA THR A 1011 38.16 4.02 -33.51
C THR A 1011 37.73 2.57 -33.34
N GLY A 1012 37.97 1.71 -34.34
CA GLY A 1012 37.57 0.30 -34.34
C GLY A 1012 36.49 -0.02 -35.37
N GLN A 1013 35.61 -0.97 -35.06
CA GLN A 1013 34.54 -1.46 -35.93
C GLN A 1013 33.25 -1.68 -35.12
N GLY A 1014 32.29 -0.76 -35.30
CA GLY A 1014 31.01 -0.76 -34.58
C GLY A 1014 30.42 0.64 -34.45
N CYS A 1015 29.57 0.83 -33.44
CA CYS A 1015 29.01 2.11 -33.03
C CYS A 1015 29.01 2.25 -31.50
N ALA A 1016 29.57 3.34 -30.98
CA ALA A 1016 29.42 3.73 -29.59
C ALA A 1016 28.43 4.90 -29.46
N TYR A 1017 27.54 4.82 -28.47
CA TYR A 1017 26.71 5.95 -28.05
C TYR A 1017 27.44 6.70 -26.94
N VAL A 1018 27.53 8.03 -27.08
CA VAL A 1018 28.29 8.90 -26.20
C VAL A 1018 27.42 10.08 -25.82
N GLN A 1019 27.35 10.38 -24.53
CA GLN A 1019 26.43 11.36 -23.99
C GLN A 1019 27.15 12.19 -22.92
N THR A 1020 27.20 13.50 -23.13
CA THR A 1020 27.87 14.45 -22.22
C THR A 1020 26.81 15.25 -21.50
N VAL A 1021 26.81 15.21 -20.17
CA VAL A 1021 25.83 15.90 -19.34
C VAL A 1021 26.54 16.99 -18.53
N LEU A 1022 25.98 18.19 -18.57
CA LEU A 1022 26.43 19.37 -17.84
C LEU A 1022 25.30 19.84 -16.93
N ARG A 1023 25.55 19.80 -15.62
CA ARG A 1023 24.65 20.28 -14.56
C ARG A 1023 25.28 21.49 -13.87
N TYR A 1024 24.49 22.52 -13.60
CA TYR A 1024 24.90 23.69 -12.82
C TYR A 1024 23.66 24.37 -12.21
N ASN A 1025 23.84 25.14 -11.15
CA ASN A 1025 22.78 26.00 -10.62
C ASN A 1025 22.94 27.43 -11.10
N ILE A 1026 21.82 28.10 -11.39
CA ILE A 1026 21.75 29.56 -11.58
C ILE A 1026 20.82 30.16 -10.53
N LEU A 1027 21.02 31.44 -10.21
CA LEU A 1027 19.99 32.20 -9.48
C LEU A 1027 18.75 32.33 -10.37
N PRO A 1028 17.51 32.30 -9.82
CA PRO A 1028 16.30 32.36 -10.64
C PRO A 1028 16.27 33.64 -11.48
N PRO A 1029 16.21 33.56 -12.82
CA PRO A 1029 16.06 34.75 -13.64
C PRO A 1029 14.70 35.40 -13.33
N LYS A 1030 14.69 36.73 -13.25
CA LYS A 1030 13.43 37.48 -13.26
C LYS A 1030 12.91 37.48 -14.70
N ASN A 1031 11.63 37.12 -14.89
CA ASN A 1031 10.87 36.94 -16.15
C ASN A 1031 10.87 35.47 -16.66
N VAL A 1032 9.89 34.98 -17.44
CA VAL A 1032 8.94 35.66 -18.36
C VAL A 1032 7.48 35.18 -18.27
N GLU A 1033 6.61 36.06 -17.77
CA GLU A 1033 5.26 36.45 -18.26
C GLU A 1033 4.17 35.43 -18.70
N THR A 1034 4.38 34.10 -18.67
CA THR A 1034 3.33 33.13 -19.02
C THR A 1034 2.30 32.88 -17.91
N PHE A 1035 2.74 32.96 -16.64
CA PHE A 1035 1.89 32.93 -15.46
C PHE A 1035 2.09 34.20 -14.63
N SER A 1036 1.00 34.74 -14.08
CA SER A 1036 1.07 35.67 -12.95
C SER A 1036 1.25 34.86 -11.68
N LEU A 1037 2.19 35.27 -10.82
CA LEU A 1037 2.49 34.62 -9.57
C LEU A 1037 2.88 35.67 -8.53
N SER A 1038 2.14 35.75 -7.44
CA SER A 1038 2.48 36.59 -6.28
C SER A 1038 2.21 35.83 -4.99
N VAL A 1039 3.00 36.13 -3.96
CA VAL A 1039 2.94 35.44 -2.66
C VAL A 1039 2.79 36.50 -1.58
N GLU A 1040 1.73 36.39 -0.80
CA GLU A 1040 1.50 37.18 0.40
C GLU A 1040 1.81 36.31 1.63
N MET A 1041 2.48 36.89 2.61
CA MET A 1041 2.74 36.26 3.91
C MET A 1041 2.07 37.09 4.98
N GLU A 1042 1.30 36.45 5.87
CA GLU A 1042 0.82 37.15 7.06
C GLU A 1042 2.01 37.61 7.91
N LYS A 1043 1.90 38.81 8.47
CA LYS A 1043 2.89 39.33 9.41
C LYS A 1043 2.76 38.61 10.74
N ALA A 1044 3.40 37.45 10.81
CA ALA A 1044 3.67 36.76 12.06
C ALA A 1044 4.22 37.76 13.09
N ARG A 1045 3.80 37.61 14.36
CA ARG A 1045 4.37 38.42 15.44
C ARG A 1045 5.80 37.92 15.66
N CYS A 1046 6.78 38.63 15.09
CA CYS A 1046 8.20 38.34 15.30
C CYS A 1046 8.54 38.50 16.80
N ALA A 1047 8.35 37.41 17.56
CA ALA A 1047 8.86 37.25 18.91
C ALA A 1047 10.40 37.12 18.87
N GLN A 1048 11.04 36.92 20.02
CA GLN A 1048 12.49 36.79 20.05
C GLN A 1048 12.98 35.62 19.17
N PRO A 1049 14.14 35.74 18.50
CA PRO A 1049 14.63 34.80 17.47
C PRO A 1049 15.16 33.46 18.06
N THR A 1050 14.53 32.99 19.14
CA THR A 1050 14.93 31.83 19.94
C THR A 1050 13.85 30.75 20.04
N SER A 1051 12.64 31.01 19.54
CA SER A 1051 11.50 30.07 19.54
C SER A 1051 11.11 29.65 18.12
N PRO A 1052 10.61 28.42 17.90
CA PRO A 1052 9.91 28.02 16.68
C PRO A 1052 8.81 29.00 16.28
N ARG A 1053 8.57 29.14 14.98
CA ARG A 1053 7.57 30.05 14.38
C ARG A 1053 6.73 29.33 13.34
N SER A 1054 5.50 29.79 13.16
CA SER A 1054 4.63 29.42 12.04
C SER A 1054 4.40 30.62 11.11
N LEU A 1055 4.30 30.36 9.81
CA LEU A 1055 4.07 31.36 8.77
C LEU A 1055 2.87 30.92 7.91
N THR A 1056 1.90 31.81 7.73
CA THR A 1056 0.82 31.62 6.76
C THR A 1056 1.33 32.06 5.38
N LEU A 1057 1.40 31.13 4.42
CA LEU A 1057 1.69 31.39 3.01
C LEU A 1057 0.37 31.47 2.23
N THR A 1058 0.16 32.58 1.51
CA THR A 1058 -0.94 32.77 0.56
C THR A 1058 -0.37 32.97 -0.84
N ILE A 1059 -0.61 32.01 -1.73
CA ILE A 1059 -0.09 31.98 -3.09
C ILE A 1059 -1.21 32.33 -4.06
N HIS A 1060 -1.02 33.40 -4.83
CA HIS A 1060 -1.93 33.83 -5.90
C HIS A 1060 -1.34 33.48 -7.26
N THR A 1061 -2.11 32.82 -8.13
CA THR A 1061 -1.64 32.51 -9.49
C THR A 1061 -2.73 32.54 -10.56
N SER A 1062 -2.39 32.97 -11.77
CA SER A 1062 -3.24 32.89 -12.97
C SER A 1062 -2.42 32.68 -14.24
N TYR A 1063 -3.05 32.16 -15.28
CA TYR A 1063 -2.43 32.04 -16.60
C TYR A 1063 -2.59 33.35 -17.40
N VAL A 1064 -1.47 33.90 -17.89
CA VAL A 1064 -1.42 35.17 -18.63
C VAL A 1064 -1.10 34.96 -20.11
N GLY A 1065 -0.46 33.83 -20.45
CA GLY A 1065 0.02 33.47 -21.79
C GLY A 1065 -1.01 33.44 -22.93
N SER A 1066 -0.56 33.05 -24.13
CA SER A 1066 -1.34 33.19 -25.38
C SER A 1066 -2.63 32.38 -25.44
N ARG A 1067 -2.70 31.26 -24.72
CA ARG A 1067 -3.87 30.35 -24.66
C ARG A 1067 -5.00 30.93 -23.79
N SER A 1068 -6.18 30.30 -23.82
CA SER A 1068 -7.32 30.64 -22.93
C SER A 1068 -7.06 30.22 -21.48
N SER A 1069 -6.40 29.08 -21.32
CA SER A 1069 -5.92 28.47 -20.10
C SER A 1069 -4.65 27.67 -20.40
N SER A 1070 -3.89 27.34 -19.36
CA SER A 1070 -2.84 26.32 -19.42
C SER A 1070 -3.44 24.93 -19.60
N ASN A 1071 -2.58 23.92 -19.76
CA ASN A 1071 -2.94 22.54 -19.45
C ASN A 1071 -2.99 22.36 -17.91
N MET A 1072 -2.83 21.12 -17.42
CA MET A 1072 -2.53 20.90 -15.99
C MET A 1072 -1.29 21.70 -15.58
N ALA A 1073 -1.41 22.47 -14.50
CA ALA A 1073 -0.32 23.25 -13.93
C ALA A 1073 0.10 22.65 -12.58
N ILE A 1074 1.39 22.72 -12.26
CA ILE A 1074 1.87 22.46 -10.90
C ILE A 1074 2.28 23.77 -10.24
N VAL A 1075 1.85 23.95 -8.99
CA VAL A 1075 2.45 24.89 -8.04
C VAL A 1075 3.42 24.08 -7.18
N GLU A 1076 4.71 24.26 -7.42
CA GLU A 1076 5.81 23.65 -6.69
C GLU A 1076 6.30 24.66 -5.65
N VAL A 1077 6.03 24.39 -4.38
CA VAL A 1077 6.48 25.21 -3.24
C VAL A 1077 7.70 24.53 -2.64
N LYS A 1078 8.88 25.09 -2.84
CA LYS A 1078 10.07 24.69 -2.07
C LYS A 1078 10.02 25.35 -0.69
N MET A 1079 10.25 24.58 0.36
CA MET A 1079 10.24 25.07 1.74
C MET A 1079 11.52 25.84 2.09
N LEU A 1080 11.43 26.74 3.07
CA LEU A 1080 12.60 27.31 3.74
C LEU A 1080 13.28 26.22 4.59
N SER A 1081 14.61 26.28 4.73
CA SER A 1081 15.36 25.28 5.49
C SER A 1081 14.90 25.21 6.95
N GLY A 1082 14.56 24.00 7.40
CA GLY A 1082 14.00 23.76 8.74
C GLY A 1082 12.51 24.06 8.89
N PHE A 1083 11.77 24.32 7.79
CA PHE A 1083 10.31 24.44 7.79
C PHE A 1083 9.64 23.23 7.11
N SER A 1084 8.41 22.93 7.55
CA SER A 1084 7.54 21.86 7.02
C SER A 1084 6.07 22.34 6.94
N PRO A 1085 5.24 21.81 6.03
CA PRO A 1085 3.79 22.00 6.09
C PRO A 1085 3.22 21.51 7.43
N MET A 1086 2.19 22.20 7.94
CA MET A 1086 1.45 21.73 9.11
C MET A 1086 0.58 20.50 8.76
N GLU A 1087 0.40 19.57 9.71
CA GLU A 1087 -0.47 18.41 9.53
C GLU A 1087 -1.89 18.81 9.07
N GLY A 1088 -2.46 18.05 8.14
CA GLY A 1088 -3.77 18.34 7.54
C GLY A 1088 -3.74 19.33 6.36
N THR A 1089 -2.60 19.97 6.06
CA THR A 1089 -2.46 20.89 4.90
C THR A 1089 -2.92 20.25 3.58
N ASP A 1090 -2.53 19.00 3.32
CA ASP A 1090 -2.92 18.27 2.10
C ASP A 1090 -4.45 18.16 1.96
N GLN A 1091 -5.17 17.90 3.06
CA GLN A 1091 -6.63 17.76 3.05
C GLN A 1091 -7.35 19.11 2.87
N LEU A 1092 -6.78 20.20 3.38
CA LEU A 1092 -7.29 21.56 3.20
C LEU A 1092 -7.09 22.08 1.77
N LEU A 1093 -5.96 21.70 1.14
CA LEU A 1093 -5.67 22.03 -0.25
C LEU A 1093 -6.48 21.18 -1.24
N LEU A 1094 -6.69 19.89 -0.97
CA LEU A 1094 -7.57 19.02 -1.79
C LEU A 1094 -9.04 19.46 -1.82
N GLN A 1095 -9.49 20.31 -0.88
CA GLN A 1095 -10.84 20.91 -0.89
C GLN A 1095 -10.94 22.17 -1.75
N GLN A 1096 -9.82 22.71 -2.26
CA GLN A 1096 -9.82 23.91 -3.09
C GLN A 1096 -10.22 23.61 -4.55
N PRO A 1097 -10.91 24.54 -5.23
CA PRO A 1097 -11.27 24.36 -6.63
C PRO A 1097 -10.02 24.18 -7.52
N LEU A 1098 -10.19 23.38 -8.57
CA LEU A 1098 -9.16 22.98 -9.56
C LEU A 1098 -8.03 22.08 -9.02
N VAL A 1099 -7.85 21.92 -7.70
CA VAL A 1099 -6.86 20.98 -7.13
C VAL A 1099 -7.34 19.54 -7.37
N LYS A 1100 -6.46 18.69 -7.90
CA LYS A 1100 -6.74 17.26 -8.20
C LYS A 1100 -5.86 16.30 -7.40
N LYS A 1101 -4.63 16.70 -7.07
CA LYS A 1101 -3.70 15.98 -6.19
C LYS A 1101 -2.86 17.00 -5.41
N VAL A 1102 -2.48 16.63 -4.19
CA VAL A 1102 -1.45 17.31 -3.40
C VAL A 1102 -0.42 16.25 -3.00
N GLU A 1103 0.85 16.63 -2.96
CA GLU A 1103 1.97 15.73 -2.65
C GLU A 1103 3.02 16.47 -1.83
N SER A 1104 3.07 16.14 -0.54
CA SER A 1104 4.08 16.62 0.40
C SER A 1104 5.34 15.74 0.34
N GLY A 1105 6.45 16.30 -0.16
CA GLY A 1105 7.78 15.73 -0.13
C GLY A 1105 8.60 16.21 1.08
N ALA A 1106 9.90 15.91 1.10
CA ALA A 1106 10.78 16.22 2.24
C ALA A 1106 11.16 17.71 2.38
N ASP A 1107 11.27 18.45 1.28
CA ASP A 1107 11.46 19.91 1.25
C ASP A 1107 10.62 20.63 0.19
N THR A 1108 9.63 19.94 -0.40
CA THR A 1108 8.76 20.45 -1.46
C THR A 1108 7.31 20.06 -1.22
N LEU A 1109 6.37 20.92 -1.63
CA LEU A 1109 4.93 20.65 -1.69
C LEU A 1109 4.47 20.90 -3.12
N ASN A 1110 3.95 19.86 -3.76
CA ASN A 1110 3.45 19.90 -5.14
C ASN A 1110 1.92 19.91 -5.15
N ILE A 1111 1.33 20.99 -5.67
CA ILE A 1111 -0.13 21.13 -5.85
C ILE A 1111 -0.45 20.99 -7.33
N TYR A 1112 -1.21 19.95 -7.69
CA TYR A 1112 -1.59 19.63 -9.07
C TYR A 1112 -2.96 20.22 -9.41
N LEU A 1113 -3.02 21.10 -10.43
CA LEU A 1113 -4.21 21.86 -10.82
C LEU A 1113 -4.73 21.45 -12.20
N GLU A 1114 -6.03 21.17 -12.36
CA GLU A 1114 -6.63 20.73 -13.65
C GLU A 1114 -6.32 21.68 -14.81
N GLU A 1115 -6.56 22.98 -14.61
CA GLU A 1115 -6.14 24.05 -15.52
C GLU A 1115 -6.01 25.37 -14.75
N LEU A 1116 -5.08 26.25 -15.14
CA LEU A 1116 -5.09 27.65 -14.74
C LEU A 1116 -5.60 28.49 -15.91
N ASN A 1117 -6.63 29.29 -15.65
CA ASN A 1117 -7.17 30.26 -16.60
C ASN A 1117 -6.79 31.69 -16.17
N LYS A 1118 -7.31 32.70 -16.88
CA LYS A 1118 -6.96 34.11 -16.63
C LYS A 1118 -7.55 34.72 -15.34
N LYS A 1119 -8.29 33.94 -14.54
CA LYS A 1119 -8.74 34.31 -13.19
C LYS A 1119 -7.74 33.82 -12.14
N THR A 1120 -7.30 34.72 -11.26
CA THR A 1120 -6.43 34.41 -10.13
C THR A 1120 -7.07 33.38 -9.19
N GLN A 1121 -6.41 32.23 -9.03
CA GLN A 1121 -6.66 31.28 -7.96
C GLN A 1121 -5.80 31.65 -6.75
N THR A 1122 -6.24 31.27 -5.56
CA THR A 1122 -5.55 31.57 -4.29
C THR A 1122 -5.48 30.31 -3.44
N TYR A 1123 -4.28 29.96 -2.99
CA TYR A 1123 -4.02 28.79 -2.15
C TYR A 1123 -3.34 29.25 -0.86
N THR A 1124 -3.92 28.94 0.29
CA THR A 1124 -3.43 29.38 1.61
C THR A 1124 -3.20 28.19 2.53
N PHE A 1125 -2.02 28.12 3.15
CA PHE A 1125 -1.66 27.09 4.13
C PHE A 1125 -0.58 27.61 5.09
N THR A 1126 -0.30 26.85 6.16
CA THR A 1126 0.65 27.23 7.20
C THR A 1126 1.85 26.30 7.19
N ILE A 1127 3.06 26.87 7.23
CA ILE A 1127 4.30 26.14 7.47
C ILE A 1127 4.80 26.41 8.89
N SER A 1128 5.37 25.38 9.54
CA SER A 1128 5.96 25.45 10.88
C SER A 1128 7.47 25.22 10.81
N GLN A 1129 8.24 25.99 11.58
CA GLN A 1129 9.69 25.79 11.72
C GLN A 1129 9.97 24.67 12.74
N SER A 1130 10.42 23.51 12.27
CA SER A 1130 10.81 22.36 13.09
C SER A 1130 12.25 22.44 13.59
N VAL A 1131 13.14 23.14 12.87
CA VAL A 1131 14.53 23.37 13.28
C VAL A 1131 14.90 24.85 13.09
N LEU A 1132 15.51 25.46 14.11
CA LEU A 1132 15.97 26.85 14.04
C LEU A 1132 17.16 26.98 13.07
N VAL A 1133 16.89 27.63 11.95
CA VAL A 1133 17.84 28.04 10.90
C VAL A 1133 17.75 29.56 10.75
N THR A 1134 18.90 30.20 10.56
CA THR A 1134 19.09 31.64 10.39
C THR A 1134 19.98 31.96 9.18
N ASN A 1135 19.94 33.21 8.72
CA ASN A 1135 20.55 33.64 7.46
C ASN A 1135 19.99 32.85 6.26
N LEU A 1136 18.68 32.57 6.28
CA LEU A 1136 17.96 31.75 5.30
C LEU A 1136 18.17 32.29 3.88
N LYS A 1137 18.33 31.39 2.91
CA LYS A 1137 18.31 31.77 1.50
C LYS A 1137 16.87 31.86 1.01
N LEU A 1138 16.69 32.67 -0.03
CA LEU A 1138 15.42 32.82 -0.72
C LEU A 1138 14.93 31.46 -1.25
N ALA A 1139 13.84 30.95 -0.68
CA ALA A 1139 13.13 29.79 -1.20
C ALA A 1139 12.33 30.17 -2.45
N THR A 1140 12.00 29.18 -3.27
CA THR A 1140 11.36 29.38 -4.58
C THR A 1140 9.97 28.76 -4.60
N ILE A 1141 8.99 29.54 -5.05
CA ILE A 1141 7.70 29.02 -5.49
C ILE A 1141 7.68 29.11 -7.02
N LYS A 1142 7.44 27.98 -7.67
CA LYS A 1142 7.43 27.84 -9.12
C LYS A 1142 6.03 27.40 -9.57
N VAL A 1143 5.46 28.12 -10.54
CA VAL A 1143 4.27 27.67 -11.27
C VAL A 1143 4.67 27.39 -12.71
N TYR A 1144 4.28 26.23 -13.22
CA TYR A 1144 4.56 25.83 -14.59
C TYR A 1144 3.43 25.01 -15.19
N ASP A 1145 3.24 25.12 -16.51
CA ASP A 1145 2.49 24.12 -17.26
C ASP A 1145 3.31 22.83 -17.24
N TYR A 1146 2.73 21.75 -16.69
CA TYR A 1146 3.47 20.51 -16.47
C TYR A 1146 3.95 19.89 -17.79
N TYR A 1147 3.24 20.12 -18.90
CA TYR A 1147 3.54 19.53 -20.20
C TYR A 1147 4.28 20.49 -21.15
N SER A 1148 4.36 21.77 -20.79
CA SER A 1148 5.21 22.78 -21.42
C SER A 1148 6.08 23.47 -20.36
N PRO A 1149 7.13 22.83 -19.81
CA PRO A 1149 7.92 23.39 -18.70
C PRO A 1149 8.65 24.72 -19.00
N GLU A 1150 8.73 25.12 -20.28
CA GLU A 1150 9.20 26.44 -20.71
C GLU A 1150 8.16 27.56 -20.42
N GLU A 1151 6.85 27.23 -20.34
CA GLU A 1151 5.82 28.11 -19.79
C GLU A 1151 5.84 28.03 -18.25
N GLN A 1152 6.66 28.88 -17.63
CA GLN A 1152 6.88 28.91 -16.17
C GLN A 1152 7.03 30.33 -15.61
N ALA A 1153 6.58 30.51 -14.37
CA ALA A 1153 6.91 31.67 -13.53
C ALA A 1153 7.52 31.19 -12.21
N THR A 1154 8.62 31.82 -11.79
CA THR A 1154 9.25 31.56 -10.49
C THR A 1154 9.28 32.85 -9.68
N ILE A 1155 8.84 32.78 -8.43
CA ILE A 1155 8.99 33.85 -7.44
C ILE A 1155 9.86 33.37 -6.28
N GLN A 1156 10.63 34.30 -5.72
CA GLN A 1156 11.42 34.06 -4.51
C GLN A 1156 10.69 34.63 -3.29
N TYR A 1157 10.70 33.88 -2.19
CA TYR A 1157 10.20 34.33 -0.89
C TYR A 1157 11.25 34.11 0.21
N SER A 1158 11.19 34.93 1.25
CA SER A 1158 12.04 34.89 2.44
C SER A 1158 11.16 34.98 3.68
N ASP A 1159 11.70 34.61 4.83
CA ASP A 1159 11.03 34.86 6.10
C ASP A 1159 10.90 36.38 6.34
N PRO A 1160 9.71 36.90 6.74
CA PRO A 1160 9.51 38.32 6.98
C PRO A 1160 10.12 38.86 8.29
N CYS A 1161 10.76 38.01 9.10
CA CYS A 1161 11.43 38.37 10.35
C CYS A 1161 12.98 38.25 10.29
N GLU A 1162 13.60 38.07 9.11
CA GLU A 1162 15.05 38.19 8.88
C GLU A 1162 15.42 39.42 8.03
#